data_AF-A0A2E5JJW2-F1
#
_entry.id   AF-A0A2E5JJW2-F1
#
_cell.length_a   1.000
_cell.length_b   1.000
_cell.length_c   1.000
_cell.angle_alpha   90.00
_cell.angle_beta   90.00
_cell.angle_gamma   90.00
#
_symmetry.space_group_name_H-M   'P 1'
#
loop_
_entity.id
_entity.type
_entity.pdbx_description
1 polymer ?
#
loop_
_entity_poly.entity_id
_entity_poly.type
_entity_poly.pdbx_seq_one_letter_code
_entity_poly.pdbx_strand_id
1 'polypeptide(L)'
;MYLVCKRLSVVILALALPVLSQAQGLLPGMIPLERGSAPAHDLIYQGQLLYPEQAQALVEESGGQFDLSRLDPAPSNLWRDQDNSELIKAELPIRYMDSVDYLSSIPSRLGVNFRFSVRTKSDQTVTLMASKTVHNVLMRRALLLKLGYQVPAIKYLSKVKIDFPDHTSRERFKNALNEGLLGDTSRWVAHEEEGAHDLILQDVIAMSAEDEIYNLALGNDLAAIGLGRRVINSLVLPFAVMNVPESVNLLNWAAARVVSNHVLVELDKSTSFNCSYEDALWMFKRMEKLTRNDWQEIVDSSNLPPSVKAILVEKLIARRNSLGDSLKIDYAEIAINANPDNAAGLDQGRITQEEFEGYARRFSYGDPESPLSSSELSNYILSVGLSSAIDAAVSGINSLPFLGTDIAGKNEAEINGLIEEATAQSLESGETSSDLPLSTWIFPTFQGGLQLSRNIVAGNYLGTDNLIQLVDNIGVNVRVGAFVGVAGIAPVSIGAQPNAYFTRNYAHVRPLYGIAQALKYPFKNMLVPMLKRKIGHILDGVEELPDGEEGDGQLEKVISELKDNLEIGESFLITDSIGAGIGVFGGLSFYNQLLRVDAGVTPSASIISRLHIFRKDEDTFQVYKDLGNIRSVMVTLSLSGAGIPMITASKRYSQGSAKTKFFDLNLKKLGAKTKVALAGFRDALLKNSAETLRAVVKPFKLEHKFKETEGRAGIFWIRMNKTKSSNFVRLETPDGEVKEMFRRYDGAYKGNDYAGYGFDVVKALASKLLKTSINFSGGGGGNPGYSFLGKAQNRIMSFESVKGANGFFDRPFVKFSRVWNGWSLKKKKALKILEDIKERYVFGFFPRQVLAQTDRLFLYNINVNFL
;
A
#
# COMPACT_ATOMS: atom_id res chain seq x y z
N MET A 1 -43.44 -35.34 -26.44
CA MET A 1 -42.09 -34.86 -26.83
C MET A 1 -41.68 -33.54 -26.16
N TYR A 2 -42.58 -32.57 -25.99
CA TYR A 2 -42.28 -31.28 -25.33
C TYR A 2 -42.04 -31.35 -23.80
N LEU A 3 -42.53 -32.41 -23.13
CA LEU A 3 -42.32 -32.62 -21.68
C LEU A 3 -41.00 -33.34 -21.33
N VAL A 4 -40.38 -34.05 -22.29
CA VAL A 4 -39.14 -34.80 -22.06
C VAL A 4 -37.93 -33.87 -22.14
N CYS A 5 -37.96 -32.85 -23.00
CA CYS A 5 -36.89 -31.85 -23.09
C CYS A 5 -36.81 -30.95 -21.84
N LYS A 6 -37.93 -30.68 -21.16
CA LYS A 6 -37.94 -29.82 -19.95
C LYS A 6 -37.36 -30.51 -18.71
N ARG A 7 -37.40 -31.85 -18.64
CA ARG A 7 -36.74 -32.62 -17.57
C ARG A 7 -35.27 -32.91 -17.85
N LEU A 8 -34.87 -32.99 -19.13
CA LEU A 8 -33.45 -33.14 -19.49
C LEU A 8 -32.63 -31.86 -19.23
N SER A 9 -33.20 -30.68 -19.44
CA SER A 9 -32.51 -29.41 -19.16
C SER A 9 -32.32 -29.14 -17.66
N VAL A 10 -33.22 -29.63 -16.79
CA VAL A 10 -33.10 -29.48 -15.32
C VAL A 10 -32.12 -30.48 -14.73
N VAL A 11 -31.99 -31.68 -15.33
CA VAL A 11 -30.98 -32.67 -14.92
C VAL A 11 -29.58 -32.28 -15.42
N ILE A 12 -29.45 -31.65 -16.59
CA ILE A 12 -28.15 -31.15 -17.10
C ILE A 12 -27.73 -29.85 -16.37
N LEU A 13 -28.66 -28.98 -15.96
CA LEU A 13 -28.32 -27.82 -15.14
C LEU A 13 -27.96 -28.21 -13.70
N ALA A 14 -28.60 -29.23 -13.12
CA ALA A 14 -28.27 -29.76 -11.80
C ALA A 14 -26.96 -30.57 -11.78
N LEU A 15 -26.56 -31.18 -12.90
CA LEU A 15 -25.26 -31.86 -13.04
C LEU A 15 -24.12 -30.91 -13.46
N ALA A 16 -24.41 -29.71 -13.97
CA ALA A 16 -23.41 -28.69 -14.30
C ALA A 16 -23.13 -27.70 -13.15
N LEU A 17 -23.96 -27.70 -12.09
CA LEU A 17 -23.84 -26.77 -10.96
C LEU A 17 -22.77 -27.13 -9.89
N PRO A 18 -22.19 -28.34 -9.79
CA PRO A 18 -21.01 -28.55 -8.93
C PRO A 18 -19.69 -28.17 -9.61
N VAL A 19 -19.60 -28.23 -10.95
CA VAL A 19 -18.30 -28.14 -11.67
C VAL A 19 -17.78 -26.70 -11.84
N LEU A 20 -18.62 -25.69 -11.58
CA LEU A 20 -18.20 -24.27 -11.62
C LEU A 20 -18.01 -23.63 -10.23
N SER A 21 -18.07 -24.43 -9.16
CA SER A 21 -17.83 -23.98 -7.77
C SER A 21 -16.48 -24.41 -7.19
N GLN A 22 -15.69 -25.22 -7.91
CA GLN A 22 -14.36 -25.67 -7.47
C GLN A 22 -13.29 -25.35 -8.51
N ALA A 23 -13.04 -24.06 -8.67
CA ALA A 23 -11.75 -23.58 -9.17
C ALA A 23 -11.39 -22.30 -8.41
N GLN A 24 -11.43 -22.36 -7.07
CA GLN A 24 -10.46 -21.59 -6.30
C GLN A 24 -9.11 -22.25 -6.61
N GLY A 25 -8.52 -21.90 -7.75
CA GLY A 25 -7.15 -22.31 -8.04
C GLY A 25 -6.30 -21.84 -6.88
N LEU A 26 -5.70 -22.80 -6.17
CA LEU A 26 -4.68 -22.53 -5.15
C LEU A 26 -3.75 -21.46 -5.71
N LEU A 27 -3.73 -20.29 -5.08
CA LEU A 27 -2.67 -19.34 -5.38
C LEU A 27 -1.36 -20.09 -5.09
N PRO A 28 -0.45 -20.23 -6.08
CA PRO A 28 0.74 -21.04 -5.90
C PRO A 28 1.45 -20.65 -4.60
N GLY A 29 1.83 -21.65 -3.81
CA GLY A 29 2.58 -21.44 -2.56
C GLY A 29 1.78 -21.03 -1.33
N MET A 30 0.46 -21.22 -1.33
CA MET A 30 -0.38 -21.15 -0.14
C MET A 30 -0.85 -22.55 0.29
N ILE A 31 -1.03 -22.75 1.59
CA ILE A 31 -1.50 -24.01 2.17
C ILE A 31 -3.01 -23.88 2.41
N PRO A 32 -3.88 -24.77 1.88
CA PRO A 32 -5.31 -24.69 2.16
C PRO A 32 -5.60 -25.00 3.63
N LEU A 33 -6.67 -24.40 4.20
CA LEU A 33 -7.19 -24.75 5.54
C LEU A 33 -8.31 -25.80 5.51
N GLU A 34 -8.59 -26.35 4.34
CA GLU A 34 -9.58 -27.39 4.12
C GLU A 34 -8.90 -28.67 3.61
N ARG A 35 -9.50 -29.81 3.96
CA ARG A 35 -9.11 -31.12 3.43
C ARG A 35 -9.60 -31.26 1.99
N GLY A 36 -8.83 -31.92 1.13
CA GLY A 36 -9.22 -32.15 -0.27
C GLY A 36 -8.14 -31.87 -1.31
N SER A 37 -6.93 -31.53 -0.89
CA SER A 37 -5.77 -31.58 -1.79
C SER A 37 -5.41 -33.03 -2.11
N ALA A 38 -4.76 -33.26 -3.26
CA ALA A 38 -4.25 -34.59 -3.61
C ALA A 38 -3.34 -35.12 -2.47
N PRO A 39 -3.59 -36.32 -1.93
CA PRO A 39 -2.75 -36.90 -0.90
C PRO A 39 -1.32 -37.13 -1.39
N ALA A 40 -0.37 -37.16 -0.46
CA ALA A 40 1.02 -37.42 -0.80
C ALA A 40 1.23 -38.86 -1.31
N HIS A 41 2.22 -39.04 -2.19
CA HIS A 41 2.50 -40.35 -2.82
C HIS A 41 3.34 -41.30 -1.96
N ASP A 42 3.85 -40.83 -0.82
CA ASP A 42 4.78 -41.56 0.02
C ASP A 42 4.20 -41.99 1.37
N LEU A 43 2.87 -42.00 1.56
CA LEU A 43 2.25 -42.33 2.85
C LEU A 43 2.32 -43.84 3.15
N ILE A 44 2.53 -44.22 4.41
CA ILE A 44 2.41 -45.61 4.87
C ILE A 44 1.18 -45.78 5.76
N TYR A 45 0.40 -46.84 5.49
CA TYR A 45 -0.68 -47.30 6.35
C TYR A 45 -0.57 -48.82 6.54
N GLN A 46 -0.62 -49.28 7.80
CA GLN A 46 -0.53 -50.71 8.16
C GLN A 46 0.68 -51.44 7.53
N GLY A 47 1.81 -50.73 7.36
CA GLY A 47 3.04 -51.29 6.79
C GLY A 47 3.09 -51.34 5.26
N GLN A 48 2.07 -50.85 4.56
CA GLN A 48 2.05 -50.77 3.10
C GLN A 48 2.13 -49.33 2.61
N LEU A 49 2.83 -49.12 1.50
CA LEU A 49 2.84 -47.85 0.78
C LEU A 49 1.46 -47.62 0.18
N LEU A 50 0.93 -46.43 0.36
CA LEU A 50 -0.44 -46.11 0.05
C LEU A 50 -0.45 -44.99 -1.00
N TYR A 51 -0.94 -45.33 -2.20
CA TYR A 51 -1.02 -44.40 -3.33
C TYR A 51 -2.10 -43.33 -3.09
N PRO A 52 -2.04 -42.15 -3.74
CA PRO A 52 -2.99 -41.06 -3.46
C PRO A 52 -4.45 -41.45 -3.63
N GLU A 53 -4.76 -42.27 -4.63
CA GLU A 53 -6.12 -42.79 -4.89
C GLU A 53 -6.62 -43.66 -3.72
N GLN A 54 -5.73 -44.46 -3.13
CA GLN A 54 -6.03 -45.29 -1.96
C GLN A 54 -6.16 -44.46 -0.69
N ALA A 55 -5.34 -43.41 -0.52
CA ALA A 55 -5.50 -42.43 0.57
C ALA A 55 -6.84 -41.74 0.51
N GLN A 56 -7.23 -41.34 -0.69
CA GLN A 56 -8.48 -40.66 -0.91
C GLN A 56 -9.66 -41.60 -0.64
N ALA A 57 -9.62 -42.83 -1.16
CA ALA A 57 -10.63 -43.86 -0.87
C ALA A 57 -10.77 -44.11 0.64
N LEU A 58 -9.66 -44.18 1.38
CA LEU A 58 -9.67 -44.43 2.82
C LEU A 58 -10.32 -43.26 3.60
N VAL A 59 -10.12 -42.02 3.16
CA VAL A 59 -10.83 -40.86 3.71
C VAL A 59 -12.32 -40.92 3.36
N GLU A 60 -12.67 -41.23 2.11
CA GLU A 60 -14.06 -41.32 1.65
C GLU A 60 -14.85 -42.44 2.35
N GLU A 61 -14.27 -43.64 2.47
CA GLU A 61 -14.85 -44.80 3.16
C GLU A 61 -15.10 -44.52 4.65
N SER A 62 -14.24 -43.71 5.28
CA SER A 62 -14.43 -43.26 6.67
C SER A 62 -15.47 -42.14 6.84
N GLY A 63 -16.16 -41.74 5.76
CA GLY A 63 -17.05 -40.59 5.76
C GLY A 63 -16.34 -39.26 6.05
N GLY A 64 -15.06 -39.16 5.66
CA GLY A 64 -14.20 -37.99 5.91
C GLY A 64 -13.58 -37.93 7.32
N GLN A 65 -13.80 -38.94 8.17
CA GLN A 65 -13.33 -38.94 9.55
C GLN A 65 -11.84 -39.27 9.68
N PHE A 66 -11.28 -40.05 8.76
CA PHE A 66 -9.87 -40.43 8.80
C PHE A 66 -8.96 -39.23 8.53
N ASP A 67 -7.97 -39.04 9.41
CA ASP A 67 -7.04 -37.93 9.35
C ASP A 67 -5.69 -38.40 8.78
N LEU A 68 -5.46 -38.12 7.49
CA LEU A 68 -4.22 -38.49 6.81
C LEU A 68 -2.97 -37.84 7.43
N SER A 69 -3.11 -36.76 8.22
CA SER A 69 -1.96 -36.15 8.91
C SER A 69 -1.36 -37.05 10.01
N ARG A 70 -2.02 -38.17 10.35
CA ARG A 70 -1.53 -39.18 11.29
C ARG A 70 -0.57 -40.20 10.67
N LEU A 71 -0.52 -40.27 9.34
CA LEU A 71 0.36 -41.20 8.63
C LEU A 71 1.75 -40.59 8.47
N ASP A 72 2.79 -41.39 8.66
CA ASP A 72 4.15 -40.97 8.32
C ASP A 72 4.45 -41.28 6.84
N PRO A 73 5.37 -40.54 6.21
CA PRO A 73 5.90 -40.93 4.92
C PRO A 73 6.75 -42.21 5.04
N ALA A 74 6.97 -42.89 3.91
CA ALA A 74 7.81 -44.07 3.86
C ALA A 74 9.25 -43.73 4.24
N PRO A 75 9.89 -44.52 5.13
CA PRO A 75 11.29 -44.33 5.46
C PRO A 75 12.16 -44.30 4.20
N SER A 76 13.07 -43.33 4.13
CA SER A 76 13.95 -43.12 2.99
C SER A 76 15.36 -42.71 3.44
N ASN A 77 16.22 -42.39 2.49
CA ASN A 77 17.51 -41.73 2.75
C ASN A 77 17.35 -40.24 3.14
N LEU A 78 16.15 -39.65 2.99
CA LEU A 78 15.91 -38.26 3.39
C LEU A 78 15.30 -38.15 4.78
N TRP A 79 14.53 -39.16 5.21
CA TRP A 79 13.76 -39.09 6.45
C TRP A 79 13.48 -40.48 7.03
N ARG A 80 13.56 -40.57 8.37
CA ARG A 80 13.18 -41.73 9.18
C ARG A 80 12.58 -41.24 10.50
N ASP A 81 11.68 -42.01 11.10
CA ASP A 81 11.10 -41.65 12.40
C ASP A 81 12.05 -41.93 13.56
N GLN A 82 13.12 -41.14 13.65
CA GLN A 82 14.12 -41.23 14.71
C GLN A 82 14.68 -39.85 14.99
N ASP A 83 15.06 -39.58 16.24
CA ASP A 83 15.76 -38.34 16.58
C ASP A 83 17.23 -38.44 16.15
N ASN A 84 17.66 -37.55 15.26
CA ASN A 84 19.04 -37.48 14.78
C ASN A 84 19.83 -36.33 15.42
N SER A 85 19.37 -35.78 16.57
CA SER A 85 19.99 -34.62 17.24
C SER A 85 21.48 -34.81 17.56
N GLU A 86 21.93 -36.03 17.85
CA GLU A 86 23.36 -36.30 18.10
C GLU A 86 24.25 -35.93 16.90
N LEU A 87 23.71 -36.03 15.68
CA LEU A 87 24.42 -35.65 14.47
C LEU A 87 24.61 -34.14 14.35
N ILE A 88 23.93 -33.30 15.16
CA ILE A 88 24.15 -31.84 15.17
C ILE A 88 25.65 -31.54 15.41
N LYS A 89 26.32 -32.36 16.23
CA LYS A 89 27.74 -32.23 16.59
C LYS A 89 28.71 -32.95 15.65
N ALA A 90 28.24 -33.51 14.53
CA ALA A 90 29.09 -34.21 13.57
C ALA A 90 30.23 -33.30 13.06
N GLU A 91 31.47 -33.79 13.14
CA GLU A 91 32.65 -33.04 12.75
C GLU A 91 32.98 -33.24 11.26
N LEU A 92 33.56 -32.20 10.66
CA LEU A 92 34.23 -32.25 9.36
C LEU A 92 35.75 -32.09 9.55
N PRO A 93 36.57 -32.65 8.63
CA PRO A 93 38.04 -32.66 8.66
C PRO A 93 38.65 -31.29 8.30
N ILE A 94 38.08 -30.21 8.85
CA ILE A 94 38.55 -28.84 8.68
C ILE A 94 38.24 -28.06 9.95
N ARG A 95 39.21 -27.27 10.43
CA ARG A 95 39.17 -26.54 11.69
C ARG A 95 39.45 -25.06 11.46
N TYR A 96 39.28 -24.30 12.53
CA TYR A 96 39.61 -22.88 12.57
C TYR A 96 41.04 -22.65 12.10
N MET A 97 41.24 -21.71 11.16
CA MET A 97 42.53 -21.30 10.61
C MET A 97 43.34 -22.41 9.92
N ASP A 98 42.71 -23.52 9.54
CA ASP A 98 43.36 -24.48 8.65
C ASP A 98 43.67 -23.82 7.30
N SER A 99 44.83 -24.15 6.73
CA SER A 99 45.22 -23.81 5.35
C SER A 99 44.66 -24.85 4.41
N VAL A 100 43.98 -24.40 3.35
CA VAL A 100 43.41 -25.26 2.31
C VAL A 100 43.70 -24.70 0.93
N ASP A 101 43.92 -25.59 -0.03
CA ASP A 101 44.20 -25.21 -1.41
C ASP A 101 42.89 -24.98 -2.18
N TYR A 102 42.76 -23.82 -2.83
CA TYR A 102 41.63 -23.54 -3.70
C TYR A 102 41.66 -24.41 -4.96
N LEU A 103 40.54 -25.08 -5.27
CA LEU A 103 40.40 -25.89 -6.47
C LEU A 103 39.60 -25.17 -7.55
N SER A 104 38.33 -24.88 -7.27
CA SER A 104 37.41 -24.29 -8.25
C SER A 104 36.15 -23.72 -7.61
N SER A 105 35.51 -22.78 -8.30
CA SER A 105 34.20 -22.25 -7.93
C SER A 105 33.09 -23.18 -8.43
N ILE A 106 32.05 -23.35 -7.62
CA ILE A 106 30.89 -24.18 -7.94
C ILE A 106 29.73 -23.24 -8.32
N PRO A 107 29.06 -23.45 -9.48
CA PRO A 107 27.89 -22.69 -9.87
C PRO A 107 26.86 -22.59 -8.74
N SER A 108 26.50 -21.36 -8.40
CA SER A 108 25.64 -21.02 -7.28
C SER A 108 24.67 -19.90 -7.69
N ARG A 109 23.63 -19.68 -6.90
CA ARG A 109 22.62 -18.67 -7.25
C ARG A 109 23.16 -17.29 -6.94
N LEU A 110 23.23 -16.45 -7.97
CA LEU A 110 23.70 -15.07 -7.89
C LEU A 110 22.89 -14.28 -6.84
N GLY A 111 23.61 -13.55 -5.98
CA GLY A 111 23.07 -12.75 -4.89
C GLY A 111 22.71 -13.51 -3.61
N VAL A 112 22.80 -14.86 -3.59
CA VAL A 112 22.35 -15.67 -2.43
C VAL A 112 23.51 -16.39 -1.74
N ASN A 113 24.31 -17.13 -2.50
CA ASN A 113 25.44 -17.88 -1.96
C ASN A 113 26.55 -18.05 -3.00
N PHE A 114 27.77 -18.21 -2.50
CA PHE A 114 28.95 -18.49 -3.30
C PHE A 114 29.60 -19.76 -2.76
N ARG A 115 29.72 -20.79 -3.59
CA ARG A 115 30.27 -22.10 -3.23
C ARG A 115 31.55 -22.37 -4.01
N PHE A 116 32.50 -23.03 -3.38
CA PHE A 116 33.77 -23.41 -4.00
C PHE A 116 34.36 -24.65 -3.32
N SER A 117 35.14 -25.41 -4.07
CA SER A 117 35.83 -26.59 -3.56
C SER A 117 37.24 -26.26 -3.13
N VAL A 118 37.65 -26.83 -2.01
CA VAL A 118 39.01 -26.73 -1.47
C VAL A 118 39.55 -28.12 -1.15
N ARG A 119 40.88 -28.25 -1.17
CA ARG A 119 41.59 -29.45 -0.73
C ARG A 119 42.21 -29.21 0.64
N THR A 120 41.89 -30.08 1.58
CA THR A 120 42.47 -30.08 2.93
C THR A 120 43.87 -30.69 2.91
N LYS A 121 44.68 -30.45 3.96
CA LYS A 121 46.00 -31.07 4.12
C LYS A 121 45.97 -32.60 4.21
N SER A 122 44.84 -33.17 4.59
CA SER A 122 44.58 -34.62 4.58
C SER A 122 44.13 -35.16 3.21
N ASP A 123 44.29 -34.38 2.15
CA ASP A 123 43.94 -34.70 0.76
C ASP A 123 42.44 -35.01 0.55
N GLN A 124 41.58 -34.46 1.43
CA GLN A 124 40.12 -34.56 1.30
C GLN A 124 39.57 -33.30 0.67
N THR A 125 38.63 -33.46 -0.28
CA THR A 125 37.93 -32.35 -0.92
C THR A 125 36.73 -31.95 -0.07
N VAL A 126 36.61 -30.65 0.23
CA VAL A 126 35.52 -30.06 1.01
C VAL A 126 34.92 -28.92 0.20
N THR A 127 33.60 -28.76 0.26
CA THR A 127 32.93 -27.59 -0.30
C THR A 127 32.76 -26.53 0.77
N LEU A 128 33.26 -25.33 0.52
CA LEU A 128 33.02 -24.15 1.33
C LEU A 128 31.90 -23.30 0.71
N MET A 129 31.10 -22.66 1.55
CA MET A 129 30.04 -21.74 1.14
C MET A 129 30.10 -20.45 1.96
N ALA A 130 30.17 -19.33 1.26
CA ALA A 130 29.92 -17.99 1.78
C ALA A 130 28.48 -17.55 1.44
N SER A 131 27.80 -16.89 2.38
CA SER A 131 26.46 -16.32 2.17
C SER A 131 26.11 -15.35 3.30
N LYS A 132 25.20 -14.40 3.02
CA LYS A 132 24.56 -13.54 4.04
C LYS A 132 23.67 -14.34 5.01
N THR A 133 23.40 -15.62 4.72
CA THR A 133 22.45 -16.47 5.45
C THR A 133 23.03 -17.82 5.88
N VAL A 134 24.35 -17.96 5.99
CA VAL A 134 25.02 -19.22 6.41
C VAL A 134 24.45 -19.78 7.72
N HIS A 135 24.17 -18.90 8.70
CA HIS A 135 23.58 -19.30 9.98
C HIS A 135 22.17 -19.88 9.84
N ASN A 136 21.40 -19.48 8.83
CA ASN A 136 20.07 -20.07 8.57
C ASN A 136 20.19 -21.51 8.09
N VAL A 137 21.28 -21.89 7.40
CA VAL A 137 21.53 -23.28 6.99
C VAL A 137 21.84 -24.14 8.20
N LEU A 138 22.66 -23.64 9.13
CA LEU A 138 23.00 -24.34 10.38
C LEU A 138 21.78 -24.57 11.28
N MET A 139 20.92 -23.56 11.44
CA MET A 139 19.66 -23.70 12.18
C MET A 139 18.69 -24.66 11.48
N ARG A 140 18.54 -24.55 10.15
CA ARG A 140 17.72 -25.50 9.37
C ARG A 140 18.21 -26.92 9.55
N ARG A 141 19.51 -27.17 9.48
CA ARG A 141 20.10 -28.48 9.73
C ARG A 141 19.71 -29.02 11.11
N ALA A 142 19.90 -28.24 12.18
CA ALA A 142 19.57 -28.68 13.53
C ALA A 142 18.07 -28.98 13.70
N LEU A 143 17.20 -28.11 13.17
CA LEU A 143 15.76 -28.35 13.19
C LEU A 143 15.37 -29.61 12.41
N LEU A 144 15.92 -29.80 11.21
CA LEU A 144 15.62 -30.96 10.37
C LEU A 144 16.04 -32.28 11.02
N LEU A 145 17.23 -32.32 11.64
CA LEU A 145 17.70 -33.50 12.38
C LEU A 145 16.76 -33.88 13.53
N LYS A 146 16.28 -32.89 14.30
CA LYS A 146 15.27 -33.06 15.35
C LYS A 146 13.91 -33.53 14.84
N LEU A 147 13.58 -33.26 13.57
CA LEU A 147 12.33 -33.68 12.93
C LEU A 147 12.42 -35.07 12.27
N GLY A 148 13.59 -35.71 12.31
CA GLY A 148 13.86 -37.04 11.74
C GLY A 148 14.43 -37.05 10.32
N TYR A 149 14.76 -35.88 9.78
CA TYR A 149 15.45 -35.81 8.49
C TYR A 149 16.91 -36.21 8.63
N GLN A 150 17.45 -36.73 7.53
CA GLN A 150 18.87 -37.01 7.38
C GLN A 150 19.50 -35.84 6.62
N VAL A 151 20.44 -35.16 7.27
CA VAL A 151 21.15 -34.01 6.71
C VAL A 151 22.65 -34.26 6.85
N PRO A 152 23.44 -34.07 5.78
CA PRO A 152 24.90 -34.19 5.84
C PRO A 152 25.54 -33.29 6.92
N ALA A 153 26.79 -33.60 7.27
CA ALA A 153 27.56 -32.78 8.19
C ALA A 153 27.81 -31.39 7.57
N ILE A 154 27.52 -30.34 8.34
CA ILE A 154 27.80 -28.95 7.97
C ILE A 154 28.49 -28.30 9.17
N LYS A 155 29.66 -27.71 8.94
CA LYS A 155 30.48 -27.11 10.00
C LYS A 155 30.64 -25.61 9.75
N TYR A 156 30.48 -24.82 10.80
CA TYR A 156 30.80 -23.39 10.77
C TYR A 156 32.31 -23.18 10.90
N LEU A 157 32.87 -22.29 10.08
CA LEU A 157 34.25 -21.85 10.16
C LEU A 157 34.27 -20.33 10.34
N SER A 158 34.64 -19.90 11.55
CA SER A 158 34.80 -18.47 11.83
C SER A 158 35.96 -17.86 11.05
N LYS A 159 37.05 -18.61 10.84
CA LYS A 159 38.14 -18.26 9.91
C LYS A 159 38.75 -19.50 9.24
N VAL A 160 39.18 -19.34 7.99
CA VAL A 160 39.91 -20.35 7.20
C VAL A 160 40.90 -19.65 6.28
N LYS A 161 42.10 -20.22 6.13
CA LYS A 161 43.12 -19.69 5.21
C LYS A 161 43.02 -20.42 3.87
N ILE A 162 42.86 -19.66 2.79
CA ILE A 162 42.76 -20.20 1.43
C ILE A 162 44.03 -19.86 0.68
N ASP A 163 44.72 -20.88 0.20
CA ASP A 163 45.92 -20.76 -0.63
C ASP A 163 45.54 -20.91 -2.11
N PHE A 164 45.99 -19.99 -2.96
CA PHE A 164 45.74 -19.99 -4.41
C PHE A 164 47.01 -20.32 -5.19
N PRO A 165 46.89 -20.87 -6.41
CA PRO A 165 48.05 -21.13 -7.26
C PRO A 165 48.88 -19.88 -7.56
N ASP A 166 48.23 -18.72 -7.67
CA ASP A 166 48.85 -17.44 -8.00
C ASP A 166 47.94 -16.26 -7.61
N HIS A 167 48.52 -15.05 -7.60
CA HIS A 167 47.79 -13.80 -7.27
C HIS A 167 46.61 -13.51 -8.22
N THR A 168 46.70 -13.85 -9.51
CA THR A 168 45.61 -13.66 -10.47
C THR A 168 44.41 -14.55 -10.14
N SER A 169 44.68 -15.79 -9.75
CA SER A 169 43.66 -16.74 -9.30
C SER A 169 42.93 -16.24 -8.04
N ARG A 170 43.66 -15.63 -7.10
CA ARG A 170 43.11 -14.96 -5.92
C ARG A 170 42.17 -13.80 -6.28
N GLU A 171 42.59 -12.92 -7.19
CA GLU A 171 41.75 -11.78 -7.60
C GLU A 171 40.51 -12.21 -8.38
N ARG A 172 40.62 -13.24 -9.25
CA ARG A 172 39.45 -13.84 -9.91
C ARG A 172 38.46 -14.40 -8.90
N PHE A 173 38.94 -15.05 -7.85
CA PHE A 173 38.10 -15.54 -6.76
C PHE A 173 37.37 -14.40 -6.05
N LYS A 174 38.05 -13.30 -5.72
CA LYS A 174 37.42 -12.11 -5.09
C LYS A 174 36.34 -11.51 -5.98
N ASN A 175 36.58 -11.39 -7.29
CA ASN A 175 35.58 -10.90 -8.23
C ASN A 175 34.38 -11.83 -8.30
N ALA A 176 34.60 -13.16 -8.39
CA ALA A 176 33.54 -14.14 -8.40
C ALA A 176 32.73 -14.17 -7.08
N LEU A 177 33.40 -13.95 -5.94
CA LEU A 177 32.77 -13.81 -4.62
C LEU A 177 31.86 -12.57 -4.57
N ASN A 178 32.34 -11.42 -5.07
CA ASN A 178 31.59 -10.17 -5.16
C ASN A 178 30.34 -10.35 -6.03
N GLU A 179 30.52 -10.85 -7.25
CA GLU A 179 29.44 -11.10 -8.21
C GLU A 179 28.42 -12.11 -7.66
N GLY A 180 28.92 -13.20 -7.04
CA GLY A 180 28.09 -14.26 -6.48
C GLY A 180 27.24 -13.83 -5.29
N LEU A 181 27.71 -12.88 -4.47
CA LEU A 181 27.03 -12.43 -3.24
C LEU A 181 26.32 -11.08 -3.36
N LEU A 182 26.58 -10.32 -4.44
CA LEU A 182 26.11 -8.94 -4.61
C LEU A 182 26.33 -8.14 -3.33
N GLY A 183 27.57 -8.08 -2.86
CA GLY A 183 27.93 -7.45 -1.59
C GLY A 183 29.42 -7.27 -1.46
N ASP A 184 29.80 -6.29 -0.63
CA ASP A 184 31.21 -5.95 -0.37
C ASP A 184 31.99 -7.18 0.13
N THR A 185 33.08 -7.51 -0.55
CA THR A 185 33.92 -8.68 -0.28
C THR A 185 34.68 -8.56 1.04
N SER A 186 34.90 -7.34 1.54
CA SER A 186 35.55 -7.09 2.83
C SER A 186 34.80 -7.74 4.01
N ARG A 187 33.51 -8.04 3.84
CA ARG A 187 32.71 -8.75 4.85
C ARG A 187 33.17 -10.18 5.08
N TRP A 188 33.69 -10.84 4.05
CA TRP A 188 34.15 -12.23 4.11
C TRP A 188 35.68 -12.34 4.09
N VAL A 189 36.41 -11.38 3.51
CA VAL A 189 37.87 -11.36 3.50
C VAL A 189 38.37 -10.65 4.76
N ALA A 190 38.77 -11.44 5.76
CA ALA A 190 39.22 -10.92 7.07
C ALA A 190 40.65 -10.39 7.05
N HIS A 191 41.50 -10.93 6.17
CA HIS A 191 42.88 -10.50 6.00
C HIS A 191 43.39 -10.83 4.61
N GLU A 192 44.11 -9.89 4.01
CA GLU A 192 44.87 -10.05 2.78
C GLU A 192 46.16 -9.23 2.87
N GLU A 193 47.26 -9.81 2.38
CA GLU A 193 48.52 -9.10 2.19
C GLU A 193 48.71 -8.75 0.70
N GLU A 194 49.30 -7.59 0.43
CA GLU A 194 49.53 -7.11 -0.92
C GLU A 194 50.56 -8.00 -1.64
N GLY A 195 50.20 -8.54 -2.81
CA GLY A 195 51.05 -9.46 -3.58
C GLY A 195 51.06 -10.93 -3.09
N ALA A 196 50.40 -11.26 -1.98
CA ALA A 196 50.28 -12.63 -1.51
C ALA A 196 49.33 -13.46 -2.40
N HIS A 197 49.51 -14.78 -2.41
CA HIS A 197 48.63 -15.73 -3.10
C HIS A 197 47.65 -16.41 -2.15
N ASP A 198 47.54 -15.94 -0.91
CA ASP A 198 46.60 -16.44 0.09
C ASP A 198 45.61 -15.35 0.52
N LEU A 199 44.54 -15.76 1.20
CA LEU A 199 43.63 -14.87 1.93
C LEU A 199 42.99 -15.61 3.11
N ILE A 200 42.58 -14.87 4.14
CA ILE A 200 41.80 -15.42 5.25
C ILE A 200 40.33 -15.08 5.02
N LEU A 201 39.50 -16.09 4.85
CA LEU A 201 38.04 -15.93 4.86
C LEU A 201 37.50 -16.04 6.27
N GLN A 202 36.40 -15.34 6.52
CA GLN A 202 35.57 -15.47 7.71
C GLN A 202 34.12 -15.78 7.37
N ASP A 203 33.39 -16.28 8.36
CA ASP A 203 31.94 -16.51 8.32
C ASP A 203 31.48 -17.42 7.15
N VAL A 204 32.13 -18.58 7.01
CA VAL A 204 31.82 -19.58 5.98
C VAL A 204 31.36 -20.89 6.61
N ILE A 205 30.66 -21.72 5.82
CA ILE A 205 30.34 -23.10 6.22
C ILE A 205 31.06 -24.09 5.32
N ALA A 206 31.52 -25.19 5.91
CA ALA A 206 32.09 -26.35 5.24
C ALA A 206 31.08 -27.49 5.14
N MET A 207 31.12 -28.21 4.02
CA MET A 207 30.26 -29.35 3.69
C MET A 207 31.10 -30.42 2.97
N SER A 208 30.64 -31.68 3.00
CA SER A 208 31.25 -32.72 2.17
C SER A 208 31.14 -32.35 0.69
N ALA A 209 32.19 -32.64 -0.09
CA ALA A 209 32.13 -32.47 -1.55
C ALA A 209 31.33 -33.59 -2.23
N GLU A 210 31.25 -34.75 -1.58
CA GLU A 210 30.46 -35.91 -2.00
C GLU A 210 29.38 -36.15 -0.94
N ASP A 211 28.14 -35.76 -1.25
CA ASP A 211 26.99 -36.00 -0.40
C ASP A 211 26.25 -37.26 -0.90
N GLU A 212 26.21 -38.33 -0.10
CA GLU A 212 25.39 -39.52 -0.38
C GLU A 212 23.88 -39.21 -0.30
N ILE A 213 23.53 -38.13 0.39
CA ILE A 213 22.16 -37.70 0.69
C ILE A 213 22.00 -36.24 0.31
N TYR A 214 20.91 -35.91 -0.39
CA TYR A 214 20.63 -34.53 -0.77
C TYR A 214 20.53 -33.59 0.44
N ASN A 215 21.30 -32.51 0.44
CA ASN A 215 21.36 -31.56 1.56
C ASN A 215 20.16 -30.59 1.59
N LEU A 216 19.09 -31.01 2.25
CA LEU A 216 17.86 -30.22 2.41
C LEU A 216 18.07 -28.90 3.17
N ALA A 217 19.11 -28.79 4.02
CA ALA A 217 19.35 -27.57 4.81
C ALA A 217 19.71 -26.34 3.96
N LEU A 218 20.18 -26.54 2.72
CA LEU A 218 20.45 -25.46 1.77
C LEU A 218 19.16 -24.79 1.26
N GLY A 219 18.05 -25.54 1.18
CA GLY A 219 16.73 -25.02 0.78
C GLY A 219 16.61 -24.56 -0.68
N ASN A 220 17.47 -25.05 -1.59
CA ASN A 220 17.43 -24.71 -3.02
C ASN A 220 16.80 -25.86 -3.85
N ASP A 221 16.09 -25.52 -4.94
CA ASP A 221 15.55 -26.43 -5.98
C ASP A 221 14.97 -27.79 -5.54
N LEU A 222 14.08 -27.77 -4.54
CA LEU A 222 13.34 -28.97 -4.13
C LEU A 222 12.38 -29.50 -5.22
N ALA A 223 12.01 -28.66 -6.20
CA ALA A 223 11.17 -29.06 -7.33
C ALA A 223 11.79 -30.19 -8.16
N ALA A 224 13.13 -30.30 -8.20
CA ALA A 224 13.85 -31.34 -8.93
C ALA A 224 13.83 -32.72 -8.24
N ILE A 225 13.45 -32.80 -6.96
CA ILE A 225 13.61 -33.99 -6.10
C ILE A 225 12.29 -34.76 -5.92
N GLY A 226 11.23 -34.32 -6.61
CA GLY A 226 9.92 -34.98 -6.64
C GLY A 226 8.87 -34.24 -5.80
N LEU A 227 8.06 -33.41 -6.48
CA LEU A 227 6.85 -32.81 -5.92
C LEU A 227 5.80 -33.87 -5.60
N GLY A 228 5.00 -33.67 -4.55
CA GLY A 228 3.92 -34.60 -4.15
C GLY A 228 4.29 -35.61 -3.07
N ARG A 229 5.53 -35.60 -2.58
CA ARG A 229 5.94 -36.38 -1.40
C ARG A 229 5.80 -35.56 -0.13
N ARG A 230 5.18 -36.09 0.92
CA ARG A 230 4.99 -35.42 2.23
C ARG A 230 6.32 -34.98 2.79
N VAL A 231 7.37 -35.81 2.66
CA VAL A 231 8.72 -35.50 3.14
C VAL A 231 9.29 -34.20 2.54
N ILE A 232 8.89 -33.81 1.33
CA ILE A 232 9.33 -32.57 0.66
C ILE A 232 8.30 -31.46 0.82
N ASN A 233 7.02 -31.75 0.56
CA ASN A 233 5.92 -30.78 0.57
C ASN A 233 5.84 -30.03 1.91
N SER A 234 5.98 -30.77 3.02
CA SER A 234 5.80 -30.25 4.37
C SER A 234 6.98 -29.38 4.87
N LEU A 235 8.13 -29.39 4.19
CA LEU A 235 9.31 -28.58 4.54
C LEU A 235 9.07 -27.06 4.44
N VAL A 236 7.98 -26.65 3.77
CA VAL A 236 7.56 -25.26 3.70
C VAL A 236 7.39 -24.62 5.09
N LEU A 237 6.93 -25.38 6.09
CA LEU A 237 6.78 -24.92 7.48
C LEU A 237 8.13 -24.65 8.17
N PRO A 238 9.02 -25.65 8.35
CA PRO A 238 10.30 -25.42 9.02
C PRO A 238 11.16 -24.39 8.28
N PHE A 239 11.07 -24.31 6.96
CA PHE A 239 11.79 -23.29 6.19
C PHE A 239 11.23 -21.89 6.42
N ALA A 240 9.90 -21.73 6.47
CA ALA A 240 9.29 -20.46 6.81
C ALA A 240 9.66 -20.01 8.24
N VAL A 241 9.69 -20.91 9.22
CA VAL A 241 10.14 -20.56 10.57
C VAL A 241 11.60 -20.11 10.58
N MET A 242 12.48 -20.78 9.84
CA MET A 242 13.92 -20.49 9.76
C MET A 242 14.33 -19.41 8.75
N ASN A 243 13.38 -18.75 8.09
CA ASN A 243 13.67 -17.73 7.09
C ASN A 243 14.04 -16.38 7.74
N VAL A 244 15.25 -16.28 8.29
CA VAL A 244 15.72 -15.07 8.97
C VAL A 244 16.38 -14.12 7.96
N PRO A 245 15.83 -12.92 7.69
CA PRO A 245 16.46 -11.92 6.82
C PRO A 245 17.75 -11.38 7.44
N GLU A 246 18.62 -10.75 6.65
CA GLU A 246 19.96 -10.27 7.09
C GLU A 246 19.90 -9.58 8.47
N SER A 247 18.99 -8.63 8.63
CA SER A 247 18.66 -8.00 9.91
C SER A 247 17.60 -8.78 10.68
N VAL A 248 17.93 -9.13 11.93
CA VAL A 248 17.02 -9.85 12.82
C VAL A 248 15.90 -8.94 13.32
N ASN A 249 16.07 -7.62 13.28
CA ASN A 249 15.02 -6.66 13.58
C ASN A 249 13.86 -6.76 12.57
N LEU A 250 14.18 -7.04 11.30
CA LEU A 250 13.19 -7.19 10.22
C LEU A 250 12.46 -8.54 10.26
N LEU A 251 12.94 -9.54 11.01
CA LEU A 251 12.25 -10.82 11.16
C LEU A 251 10.90 -10.62 11.84
N ASN A 252 9.82 -11.00 11.15
CA ASN A 252 8.47 -10.96 11.71
C ASN A 252 8.30 -11.99 12.84
N TRP A 253 7.53 -11.62 13.87
CA TRP A 253 7.15 -12.50 14.98
C TRP A 253 6.18 -13.61 14.55
N ALA A 254 5.45 -13.43 13.43
CA ALA A 254 4.58 -14.44 12.84
C ALA A 254 5.22 -15.05 11.59
N ALA A 255 5.21 -16.38 11.46
CA ALA A 255 5.71 -17.08 10.28
C ALA A 255 4.68 -17.21 9.15
N ALA A 256 3.40 -17.01 9.47
CA ALA A 256 2.33 -17.11 8.50
C ALA A 256 1.16 -16.16 8.81
N ARG A 257 0.29 -16.01 7.82
CA ARG A 257 -0.99 -15.29 7.91
C ARG A 257 -2.06 -16.00 7.11
N VAL A 258 -3.31 -15.88 7.54
CA VAL A 258 -4.45 -16.48 6.83
C VAL A 258 -5.03 -15.49 5.82
N VAL A 259 -5.13 -15.90 4.55
CA VAL A 259 -5.71 -15.12 3.44
C VAL A 259 -6.67 -16.03 2.68
N SER A 260 -7.95 -15.65 2.58
CA SER A 260 -8.97 -16.39 1.83
C SER A 260 -9.01 -17.89 2.16
N ASN A 261 -9.03 -18.23 3.46
CA ASN A 261 -9.00 -19.60 3.97
C ASN A 261 -7.75 -20.43 3.58
N HIS A 262 -6.66 -19.76 3.23
CA HIS A 262 -5.36 -20.37 3.01
C HIS A 262 -4.31 -19.74 3.94
N VAL A 263 -3.31 -20.51 4.33
CA VAL A 263 -2.15 -20.05 5.09
C VAL A 263 -1.07 -19.63 4.11
N LEU A 264 -0.73 -18.35 4.13
CA LEU A 264 0.44 -17.81 3.44
C LEU A 264 1.61 -17.76 4.43
N VAL A 265 2.66 -18.51 4.12
CA VAL A 265 3.90 -18.49 4.88
C VAL A 265 4.89 -17.45 4.35
N GLU A 266 5.77 -16.94 5.22
CA GLU A 266 6.81 -15.99 4.86
C GLU A 266 8.08 -16.70 4.35
N LEU A 267 8.00 -17.19 3.10
CA LEU A 267 9.11 -17.88 2.43
C LEU A 267 9.22 -17.46 0.96
N ASP A 268 10.38 -16.96 0.57
CA ASP A 268 10.71 -16.69 -0.84
C ASP A 268 10.70 -18.03 -1.59
N LYS A 269 9.76 -18.22 -2.51
CA LYS A 269 9.46 -19.48 -3.23
C LYS A 269 8.62 -20.51 -2.47
N SER A 270 7.69 -20.07 -1.62
CA SER A 270 6.62 -20.96 -1.14
C SER A 270 5.89 -21.69 -2.28
N THR A 271 5.85 -21.09 -3.49
CA THR A 271 5.28 -21.67 -4.71
C THR A 271 5.97 -22.95 -5.20
N SER A 272 7.19 -23.21 -4.75
CA SER A 272 7.92 -24.44 -5.08
C SER A 272 7.46 -25.65 -4.26
N PHE A 273 6.54 -25.46 -3.32
CA PHE A 273 5.98 -26.52 -2.49
C PHE A 273 4.52 -26.77 -2.86
N ASN A 274 4.12 -28.04 -2.86
CA ASN A 274 2.72 -28.44 -2.99
C ASN A 274 2.21 -28.99 -1.65
N CYS A 275 2.22 -28.15 -0.62
CA CYS A 275 1.86 -28.56 0.74
C CYS A 275 0.35 -28.58 0.93
N SER A 276 -0.20 -29.77 1.17
CA SER A 276 -1.59 -29.96 1.59
C SER A 276 -1.78 -29.55 3.05
N TYR A 277 -3.05 -29.38 3.45
CA TYR A 277 -3.39 -29.13 4.85
C TYR A 277 -2.87 -30.25 5.75
N GLU A 278 -3.01 -31.50 5.33
CA GLU A 278 -2.61 -32.70 6.07
C GLU A 278 -1.08 -32.81 6.21
N ASP A 279 -0.33 -32.41 5.19
CA ASP A 279 1.14 -32.34 5.24
C ASP A 279 1.62 -31.27 6.23
N ALA A 280 0.96 -30.10 6.23
CA ALA A 280 1.24 -29.02 7.17
C ALA A 280 0.93 -29.44 8.62
N LEU A 281 -0.21 -30.10 8.84
CA LEU A 281 -0.59 -30.64 10.16
C LEU A 281 0.41 -31.68 10.65
N TRP A 282 0.85 -32.60 9.79
CA TRP A 282 1.84 -33.62 10.14
C TRP A 282 3.15 -32.99 10.62
N MET A 283 3.68 -32.02 9.86
CA MET A 283 4.91 -31.35 10.21
C MET A 283 4.78 -30.49 11.46
N PHE A 284 3.67 -29.77 11.61
CA PHE A 284 3.44 -28.98 12.80
C PHE A 284 3.38 -29.84 14.06
N LYS A 285 2.69 -30.99 14.03
CA LYS A 285 2.65 -31.95 15.16
C LYS A 285 4.04 -32.45 15.56
N ARG A 286 4.99 -32.54 14.62
CA ARG A 286 6.39 -32.85 14.93
C ARG A 286 7.10 -31.66 15.57
N MET A 287 6.94 -30.46 15.02
CA MET A 287 7.53 -29.23 15.58
C MET A 287 6.96 -28.89 16.96
N GLU A 288 5.70 -29.24 17.23
CA GLU A 288 5.05 -29.07 18.52
C GLU A 288 5.71 -29.85 19.66
N LYS A 289 6.29 -31.02 19.36
CA LYS A 289 6.98 -31.83 20.37
C LYS A 289 8.29 -31.20 20.85
N LEU A 290 8.82 -30.22 20.12
CA LEU A 290 10.07 -29.54 20.47
C LEU A 290 9.87 -28.62 21.67
N THR A 291 10.70 -28.82 22.68
CA THR A 291 10.71 -28.01 23.90
C THR A 291 11.46 -26.70 23.69
N ARG A 292 11.35 -25.75 24.63
CA ARG A 292 12.18 -24.53 24.63
C ARG A 292 13.68 -24.84 24.57
N ASN A 293 14.14 -25.91 25.23
CA ASN A 293 15.54 -26.32 25.19
C ASN A 293 15.96 -26.78 23.80
N ASP A 294 15.06 -27.45 23.05
CA ASP A 294 15.32 -27.83 21.67
C ASP A 294 15.48 -26.60 20.77
N TRP A 295 14.63 -25.59 20.94
CA TRP A 295 14.76 -24.31 20.22
C TRP A 295 16.04 -23.56 20.56
N GLN A 296 16.45 -23.60 21.83
CA GLN A 296 17.72 -23.04 22.28
C GLN A 296 18.90 -23.76 21.62
N GLU A 297 18.90 -25.10 21.59
CA GLU A 297 19.93 -25.91 20.93
C GLU A 297 20.01 -25.64 19.41
N ILE A 298 18.86 -25.50 18.74
CA ILE A 298 18.77 -25.13 17.32
C ILE A 298 19.41 -23.77 17.06
N VAL A 299 19.15 -22.78 17.91
CA VAL A 299 19.76 -21.45 17.78
C VAL A 299 21.24 -21.49 18.17
N ASP A 300 21.63 -22.31 19.13
CA ASP A 300 23.02 -22.42 19.54
C ASP A 300 23.92 -23.03 18.47
N SER A 301 23.41 -23.99 17.69
CA SER A 301 24.12 -24.60 16.56
C SER A 301 24.45 -23.60 15.44
N SER A 302 23.77 -22.45 15.41
CA SER A 302 23.97 -21.42 14.40
C SER A 302 25.28 -20.65 14.54
N ASN A 303 25.93 -20.71 15.70
CA ASN A 303 27.12 -19.91 16.03
C ASN A 303 26.91 -18.38 15.97
N LEU A 304 25.67 -17.89 16.11
CA LEU A 304 25.35 -16.47 16.17
C LEU A 304 25.87 -15.77 17.45
N PRO A 305 26.04 -14.43 17.44
CA PRO A 305 26.38 -13.66 18.64
C PRO A 305 25.36 -13.87 19.79
N PRO A 306 25.78 -13.81 21.08
CA PRO A 306 24.88 -14.05 22.21
C PRO A 306 23.62 -13.18 22.23
N SER A 307 23.73 -11.89 21.88
CA SER A 307 22.61 -10.95 21.79
C SER A 307 21.61 -11.33 20.71
N VAL A 308 22.11 -11.75 19.54
CA VAL A 308 21.29 -12.22 18.43
C VAL A 308 20.58 -13.53 18.79
N LYS A 309 21.28 -14.48 19.42
CA LYS A 309 20.70 -15.75 19.87
C LYS A 309 19.54 -15.54 20.84
N ALA A 310 19.72 -14.66 21.82
CA ALA A 310 18.72 -14.39 22.86
C ALA A 310 17.37 -13.95 22.28
N ILE A 311 17.35 -13.02 21.32
CA ILE A 311 16.11 -12.59 20.66
C ILE A 311 15.61 -13.60 19.63
N LEU A 312 16.51 -14.29 18.93
CA LEU A 312 16.13 -15.19 17.85
C LEU A 312 15.36 -16.41 18.37
N VAL A 313 15.75 -16.98 19.51
CA VAL A 313 14.98 -18.07 20.17
C VAL A 313 13.53 -17.65 20.38
N GLU A 314 13.32 -16.45 20.91
CA GLU A 314 11.97 -15.93 21.21
C GLU A 314 11.17 -15.70 19.92
N LYS A 315 11.79 -15.17 18.86
CA LYS A 315 11.13 -15.00 17.56
C LYS A 315 10.79 -16.33 16.90
N LEU A 316 11.67 -17.33 16.95
CA LEU A 316 11.42 -18.64 16.33
C LEU A 316 10.31 -19.41 17.06
N ILE A 317 10.27 -19.34 18.40
CA ILE A 317 9.17 -19.89 19.20
C ILE A 317 7.85 -19.18 18.86
N ALA A 318 7.86 -17.83 18.79
CA ALA A 318 6.68 -17.06 18.41
C ALA A 318 6.17 -17.43 17.02
N ARG A 319 7.09 -17.61 16.07
CA ARG A 319 6.79 -18.08 14.72
C ARG A 319 6.16 -19.47 14.73
N ARG A 320 6.69 -20.40 15.53
CA ARG A 320 6.07 -21.72 15.72
C ARG A 320 4.65 -21.59 16.29
N ASN A 321 4.43 -20.83 17.36
CA ASN A 321 3.09 -20.64 17.93
C ASN A 321 2.12 -20.04 16.88
N SER A 322 2.58 -19.04 16.12
CA SER A 322 1.77 -18.42 15.06
C SER A 322 1.33 -19.39 13.96
N LEU A 323 2.10 -20.45 13.69
CA LEU A 323 1.69 -21.50 12.75
C LEU A 323 0.53 -22.33 13.31
N GLY A 324 0.57 -22.66 14.61
CA GLY A 324 -0.52 -23.39 15.28
C GLY A 324 -1.83 -22.59 15.24
N ASP A 325 -1.75 -21.28 15.53
CA ASP A 325 -2.89 -20.36 15.41
C ASP A 325 -3.42 -20.31 13.98
N SER A 326 -2.51 -20.19 13.00
CA SER A 326 -2.88 -20.07 11.57
C SER A 326 -3.52 -21.34 11.02
N LEU A 327 -3.05 -22.51 11.47
CA LEU A 327 -3.56 -23.83 11.09
C LEU A 327 -4.85 -24.21 11.87
N LYS A 328 -5.30 -23.38 12.83
CA LYS A 328 -6.53 -23.60 13.62
C LYS A 328 -6.52 -24.93 14.37
N ILE A 329 -5.40 -25.27 14.98
CA ILE A 329 -5.24 -26.49 15.79
C ILE A 329 -5.03 -26.13 17.25
N ASP A 330 -5.48 -27.00 18.15
CA ASP A 330 -5.13 -26.91 19.55
C ASP A 330 -3.70 -27.39 19.73
N TYR A 331 -2.86 -26.58 20.38
CA TYR A 331 -1.47 -26.88 20.60
C TYR A 331 -0.97 -26.33 21.94
N ALA A 332 0.10 -26.92 22.46
CA ALA A 332 0.76 -26.40 23.67
C ALA A 332 1.58 -25.15 23.32
N GLU A 333 1.14 -23.96 23.74
CA GLU A 333 1.88 -22.71 23.54
C GLU A 333 3.13 -22.65 24.43
N ILE A 334 4.28 -22.36 23.83
CA ILE A 334 5.51 -22.08 24.58
C ILE A 334 5.54 -20.57 24.87
N ALA A 335 5.61 -20.19 26.14
CA ALA A 335 5.70 -18.79 26.55
C ALA A 335 6.95 -18.12 25.95
N ILE A 336 6.83 -16.85 25.56
CA ILE A 336 7.91 -16.06 24.94
C ILE A 336 8.19 -14.76 25.69
N ASN A 337 9.46 -14.36 25.73
CA ASN A 337 9.90 -13.05 26.19
C ASN A 337 10.13 -12.13 24.98
N ALA A 338 9.27 -11.13 24.80
CA ALA A 338 9.35 -10.26 23.64
C ALA A 338 10.37 -9.11 23.76
N ASN A 339 10.86 -8.86 24.99
CA ASN A 339 11.78 -7.76 25.30
C ASN A 339 13.02 -8.26 26.08
N PRO A 340 13.79 -9.23 25.57
CA PRO A 340 15.04 -9.62 26.21
C PRO A 340 16.03 -8.45 26.21
N ASP A 341 16.69 -8.25 27.34
CA ASP A 341 17.71 -7.20 27.59
C ASP A 341 18.97 -7.79 28.27
N ASN A 342 19.16 -9.09 28.12
CA ASN A 342 20.14 -9.90 28.83
C ASN A 342 21.53 -9.98 28.16
N ALA A 343 21.80 -9.17 27.14
CA ALA A 343 23.05 -9.22 26.38
C ALA A 343 23.48 -7.85 25.83
N ALA A 344 24.79 -7.65 25.67
CA ALA A 344 25.33 -6.43 25.08
C ALA A 344 24.91 -6.28 23.61
N GLY A 345 24.50 -5.07 23.21
CA GLY A 345 23.98 -4.80 21.86
C GLY A 345 22.53 -5.23 21.63
N LEU A 346 21.80 -5.62 22.69
CA LEU A 346 20.37 -5.94 22.70
C LEU A 346 19.64 -5.02 23.70
N ASP A 347 18.75 -4.18 23.21
CA ASP A 347 17.95 -3.27 24.04
C ASP A 347 16.45 -3.50 23.79
N GLN A 348 15.71 -3.89 24.83
CA GLN A 348 14.27 -4.19 24.77
C GLN A 348 13.88 -5.10 23.59
N GLY A 349 14.68 -6.14 23.35
CA GLY A 349 14.48 -7.06 22.24
C GLY A 349 14.96 -6.57 20.88
N ARG A 350 15.54 -5.38 20.74
CA ARG A 350 16.07 -4.85 19.46
C ARG A 350 17.60 -4.92 19.44
N ILE A 351 18.16 -5.41 18.34
CA ILE A 351 19.62 -5.38 18.13
C ILE A 351 20.02 -3.97 17.72
N THR A 352 20.95 -3.36 18.45
CA THR A 352 21.44 -1.98 18.21
C THR A 352 22.78 -1.94 17.48
N GLN A 353 23.51 -3.05 17.47
CA GLN A 353 24.81 -3.18 16.82
C GLN A 353 24.65 -3.79 15.42
N GLU A 354 25.15 -3.10 14.40
CA GLU A 354 25.03 -3.55 13.01
C GLU A 354 26.01 -4.67 12.69
N GLU A 355 27.29 -4.47 13.02
CA GLU A 355 28.40 -5.36 12.69
C GLU A 355 28.96 -6.01 13.95
N PHE A 356 29.22 -7.32 13.88
CA PHE A 356 29.87 -8.08 14.94
C PHE A 356 31.17 -8.65 14.38
N GLU A 357 32.25 -8.57 15.16
CA GLU A 357 33.55 -9.07 14.73
C GLU A 357 33.49 -10.55 14.38
N GLY A 358 34.08 -10.92 13.23
CA GLY A 358 34.11 -12.31 12.74
C GLY A 358 32.84 -12.77 12.00
N TYR A 359 31.86 -11.88 11.83
CA TYR A 359 30.62 -12.17 11.10
C TYR A 359 30.53 -11.33 9.83
N ALA A 360 30.16 -11.95 8.72
CA ALA A 360 29.91 -11.23 7.48
C ALA A 360 28.50 -10.62 7.49
N ARG A 361 27.56 -11.15 8.28
CA ARG A 361 26.16 -10.70 8.34
C ARG A 361 25.97 -9.43 9.18
N ARG A 362 25.10 -8.52 8.71
CA ARG A 362 24.71 -7.30 9.45
C ARG A 362 23.37 -7.48 10.16
N PHE A 363 23.36 -7.46 11.49
CA PHE A 363 22.22 -7.93 12.27
C PHE A 363 21.14 -6.88 12.55
N SER A 364 21.45 -5.58 12.37
CA SER A 364 20.48 -4.47 12.50
C SER A 364 20.35 -3.61 11.22
N TYR A 365 20.87 -4.06 10.08
CA TYR A 365 20.86 -3.31 8.83
C TYR A 365 19.46 -3.17 8.20
N GLY A 366 19.21 -2.07 7.49
CA GLY A 366 18.01 -1.91 6.67
C GLY A 366 16.72 -1.67 7.45
N ASP A 367 16.80 -1.28 8.73
CA ASP A 367 15.66 -0.69 9.42
C ASP A 367 15.29 0.61 8.67
N PRO A 368 14.10 0.69 8.04
CA PRO A 368 13.75 1.87 7.26
C PRO A 368 13.68 3.09 8.18
N GLU A 369 14.31 4.19 7.76
CA GLU A 369 14.08 5.48 8.41
C GLU A 369 12.58 5.79 8.34
N SER A 370 12.00 6.19 9.47
CA SER A 370 10.60 6.55 9.48
C SER A 370 10.39 7.74 8.53
N PRO A 371 9.47 7.66 7.55
CA PRO A 371 9.18 8.79 6.66
C PRO A 371 8.59 9.99 7.41
N LEU A 372 8.32 9.84 8.72
CA LEU A 372 7.81 10.84 9.65
C LEU A 372 8.66 10.94 10.94
N SER A 373 9.99 10.92 10.82
CA SER A 373 10.88 11.24 11.93
C SER A 373 10.60 12.65 12.52
N SER A 374 11.15 12.96 13.69
CA SER A 374 10.96 14.29 14.31
C SER A 374 11.42 15.45 13.41
N SER A 375 12.46 15.24 12.59
CA SER A 375 12.92 16.22 11.60
C SER A 375 11.95 16.34 10.41
N GLU A 376 11.38 15.23 9.94
CA GLU A 376 10.31 15.23 8.93
C GLU A 376 9.06 15.97 9.41
N LEU A 377 8.76 15.90 10.71
CA LEU A 377 7.66 16.65 11.33
C LEU A 377 7.86 18.16 11.25
N SER A 378 9.07 18.64 11.56
CA SER A 378 9.40 20.06 11.40
C SER A 378 9.33 20.50 9.94
N ASN A 379 9.78 19.65 9.01
CA ASN A 379 9.70 19.93 7.57
C ASN A 379 8.24 20.02 7.09
N TYR A 380 7.35 19.21 7.65
CA TYR A 380 5.91 19.31 7.38
C TYR A 380 5.35 20.66 7.84
N ILE A 381 5.63 21.07 9.08
CA ILE A 381 5.17 22.36 9.63
C ILE A 381 5.70 23.52 8.79
N LEU A 382 6.97 23.48 8.38
CA LEU A 382 7.56 24.47 7.47
C LEU A 382 6.85 24.49 6.12
N SER A 383 6.60 23.31 5.52
CA SER A 383 5.86 23.21 4.26
C SER A 383 4.45 23.80 4.40
N VAL A 384 3.75 23.50 5.49
CA VAL A 384 2.43 24.05 5.81
C VAL A 384 2.47 25.58 5.97
N GLY A 385 3.49 26.10 6.64
CA GLY A 385 3.70 27.55 6.80
C GLY A 385 3.89 28.23 5.44
N LEU A 386 4.71 27.64 4.56
CA LEU A 386 4.93 28.12 3.20
C LEU A 386 3.65 28.07 2.35
N SER A 387 2.89 26.98 2.42
CA SER A 387 1.58 26.86 1.75
C SER A 387 0.62 27.97 2.20
N SER A 388 0.58 28.24 3.51
CA SER A 388 -0.26 29.28 4.08
C SER A 388 0.15 30.69 3.62
N ALA A 389 1.46 30.92 3.47
CA ALA A 389 1.97 32.19 2.93
C ALA A 389 1.62 32.37 1.45
N ILE A 390 1.71 31.31 0.64
CA ILE A 390 1.25 31.31 -0.76
C ILE A 390 -0.25 31.63 -0.83
N ASP A 391 -1.06 30.96 -0.04
CA ASP A 391 -2.51 31.17 -0.01
C ASP A 391 -2.86 32.61 0.43
N ALA A 392 -2.13 33.18 1.40
CA ALA A 392 -2.29 34.57 1.82
C ALA A 392 -1.94 35.55 0.70
N ALA A 393 -0.85 35.32 -0.03
CA ALA A 393 -0.45 36.15 -1.18
C ALA A 393 -1.48 36.09 -2.31
N VAL A 394 -1.95 34.88 -2.65
CA VAL A 394 -3.01 34.66 -3.66
C VAL A 394 -4.31 35.32 -3.24
N SER A 395 -4.66 35.25 -1.96
CA SER A 395 -5.85 35.91 -1.43
C SER A 395 -5.75 37.43 -1.49
N GLY A 396 -4.56 37.99 -1.21
CA GLY A 396 -4.27 39.41 -1.42
C GLY A 396 -4.48 39.83 -2.88
N ILE A 397 -3.97 39.05 -3.83
CA ILE A 397 -4.20 39.28 -5.27
C ILE A 397 -5.70 39.22 -5.59
N ASN A 398 -6.40 38.18 -5.15
CA ASN A 398 -7.84 38.00 -5.41
C ASN A 398 -8.73 39.07 -4.77
N SER A 399 -8.23 39.80 -3.77
CA SER A 399 -8.96 40.91 -3.14
C SER A 399 -8.87 42.23 -3.91
N LEU A 400 -8.08 42.29 -4.99
CA LEU A 400 -7.93 43.51 -5.79
C LEU A 400 -9.28 43.92 -6.43
N PRO A 401 -9.66 45.21 -6.43
CA PRO A 401 -10.98 45.68 -6.86
C PRO A 401 -11.38 45.30 -8.30
N PHE A 402 -10.40 45.12 -9.19
CA PHE A 402 -10.66 44.71 -10.58
C PHE A 402 -10.95 43.21 -10.74
N LEU A 403 -10.66 42.40 -9.71
CA LEU A 403 -10.92 40.96 -9.71
C LEU A 403 -12.23 40.61 -9.02
N GLY A 404 -12.92 41.53 -8.34
CA GLY A 404 -14.16 41.18 -7.66
C GLY A 404 -15.04 42.37 -7.30
N THR A 405 -16.35 42.18 -7.37
CA THR A 405 -17.31 43.10 -6.75
C THR A 405 -17.33 42.86 -5.24
N ASP A 406 -17.16 43.91 -4.43
CA ASP A 406 -17.32 43.81 -2.98
C ASP A 406 -18.81 43.69 -2.62
N ILE A 407 -19.28 42.44 -2.59
CA ILE A 407 -20.69 42.13 -2.27
C ILE A 407 -21.00 42.51 -0.82
N ALA A 408 -20.08 42.27 0.12
CA ALA A 408 -20.31 42.51 1.54
C ALA A 408 -20.42 44.01 1.83
N GLY A 409 -19.45 44.81 1.36
CA GLY A 409 -19.47 46.25 1.55
C GLY A 409 -20.67 46.92 0.87
N LYS A 410 -21.04 46.51 -0.34
CA LYS A 410 -22.25 47.03 -1.01
C LYS A 410 -23.53 46.66 -0.28
N ASN A 411 -23.64 45.40 0.18
CA ASN A 411 -24.81 44.95 0.92
C ASN A 411 -24.94 45.66 2.28
N GLU A 412 -23.83 45.87 2.98
CA GLU A 412 -23.80 46.62 4.24
C GLU A 412 -24.15 48.10 4.04
N ALA A 413 -23.66 48.73 2.97
CA ALA A 413 -24.01 50.10 2.62
C ALA A 413 -25.53 50.27 2.36
N GLU A 414 -26.15 49.35 1.63
CA GLU A 414 -27.61 49.36 1.39
C GLU A 414 -28.39 49.17 2.69
N ILE A 415 -27.99 48.21 3.54
CA ILE A 415 -28.64 47.99 4.85
C ILE A 415 -28.49 49.21 5.77
N ASN A 416 -27.29 49.80 5.84
CA ASN A 416 -27.05 51.00 6.66
C ASN A 416 -27.85 52.19 6.14
N GLY A 417 -27.94 52.39 4.83
CA GLY A 417 -28.79 53.42 4.23
C GLY A 417 -30.27 53.26 4.61
N LEU A 418 -30.78 52.02 4.61
CA LEU A 418 -32.15 51.72 5.06
C LEU A 418 -32.35 51.97 6.57
N ILE A 419 -31.34 51.69 7.39
CA ILE A 419 -31.36 52.01 8.83
C ILE A 419 -31.37 53.53 9.04
N GLU A 420 -30.52 54.26 8.32
CA GLU A 420 -30.44 55.72 8.39
C GLU A 420 -31.77 56.37 7.97
N GLU A 421 -32.38 55.92 6.87
CA GLU A 421 -33.68 56.41 6.38
C GLU A 421 -34.82 56.12 7.38
N ALA A 422 -34.87 54.91 7.94
CA ALA A 422 -35.86 54.55 8.95
C ALA A 422 -35.67 55.34 10.26
N THR A 423 -34.42 55.63 10.65
CA THR A 423 -34.09 56.42 11.84
C THR A 423 -34.47 57.89 11.63
N ALA A 424 -34.20 58.46 10.45
CA ALA A 424 -34.58 59.83 10.10
C ALA A 424 -36.12 60.00 10.10
N GLN A 425 -36.85 59.05 9.52
CA GLN A 425 -38.32 59.06 9.53
C GLN A 425 -38.90 58.91 10.95
N SER A 426 -38.27 58.11 11.82
CA SER A 426 -38.67 57.98 13.23
C SER A 426 -38.46 59.29 14.02
N LEU A 427 -37.39 60.01 13.71
CA LEU A 427 -37.08 61.31 14.33
C LEU A 427 -38.03 62.43 13.87
N GLU A 428 -38.48 62.41 12.62
CA GLU A 428 -39.43 63.39 12.07
C GLU A 428 -40.89 63.12 12.47
N SER A 429 -41.28 61.84 12.62
CA SER A 429 -42.67 61.44 12.91
C SER A 429 -43.00 61.29 14.40
N GLY A 430 -42.00 61.17 15.28
CA GLY A 430 -42.20 60.99 16.72
C GLY A 430 -42.69 59.60 17.14
N GLU A 431 -42.92 58.69 16.18
CA GLU A 431 -43.22 57.28 16.41
C GLU A 431 -41.93 56.46 16.29
N THR A 432 -41.55 55.74 17.35
CA THR A 432 -40.47 54.76 17.30
C THR A 432 -40.90 53.57 16.44
N SER A 433 -40.56 53.56 15.15
CA SER A 433 -40.68 52.36 14.34
C SER A 433 -39.49 51.43 14.64
N SER A 434 -39.77 50.36 15.38
CA SER A 434 -38.79 49.31 15.71
C SER A 434 -38.44 48.41 14.52
N ASP A 435 -39.13 48.58 13.39
CA ASP A 435 -39.15 47.63 12.29
C ASP A 435 -38.60 48.29 11.02
N LEU A 436 -37.45 47.79 10.56
CA LEU A 436 -36.90 48.16 9.25
C LEU A 436 -37.94 47.85 8.15
N PRO A 437 -38.22 48.78 7.23
CA PRO A 437 -39.16 48.52 6.13
C PRO A 437 -38.67 47.35 5.27
N LEU A 438 -39.61 46.48 4.85
CA LEU A 438 -39.31 45.38 3.94
C LEU A 438 -38.82 45.95 2.60
N SER A 439 -37.54 45.78 2.31
CA SER A 439 -36.89 46.31 1.10
C SER A 439 -36.07 45.23 0.40
N THR A 440 -35.97 45.33 -0.93
CA THR A 440 -35.23 44.38 -1.78
C THR A 440 -34.34 45.16 -2.75
N TRP A 441 -33.07 44.78 -2.85
CA TRP A 441 -32.12 45.36 -3.80
C TRP A 441 -31.43 44.28 -4.62
N ILE A 442 -30.98 44.65 -5.82
CA ILE A 442 -30.27 43.76 -6.73
C ILE A 442 -29.07 44.50 -7.34
N PHE A 443 -27.92 43.85 -7.38
CA PHE A 443 -26.76 44.35 -8.12
C PHE A 443 -25.98 43.23 -8.82
N PRO A 444 -25.36 43.50 -9.98
CA PRO A 444 -24.54 42.52 -10.68
C PRO A 444 -23.27 42.20 -9.87
N THR A 445 -22.84 40.95 -9.94
CA THR A 445 -21.63 40.45 -9.29
C THR A 445 -20.70 39.84 -10.31
N PHE A 446 -19.43 40.23 -10.26
CA PHE A 446 -18.33 39.62 -10.99
C PHE A 446 -17.25 39.22 -9.98
N GLN A 447 -16.68 38.03 -10.13
CA GLN A 447 -15.57 37.55 -9.32
C GLN A 447 -14.64 36.70 -10.17
N GLY A 448 -13.46 37.23 -10.47
CA GLY A 448 -12.29 36.50 -10.94
C GLY A 448 -11.41 36.09 -9.77
N GLY A 449 -10.73 34.97 -9.91
CA GLY A 449 -9.80 34.50 -8.90
C GLY A 449 -8.70 33.62 -9.48
N LEU A 450 -7.49 33.84 -9.01
CA LEU A 450 -6.36 32.94 -9.18
C LEU A 450 -6.35 31.93 -8.05
N GLN A 451 -5.96 30.70 -8.36
CA GLN A 451 -5.74 29.63 -7.40
C GLN A 451 -4.28 29.20 -7.56
N LEU A 452 -3.53 29.19 -6.48
CA LEU A 452 -2.18 28.65 -6.46
C LEU A 452 -1.97 28.06 -5.07
N SER A 453 -1.65 26.77 -4.98
CA SER A 453 -1.38 26.10 -3.71
C SER A 453 -0.40 24.95 -3.88
N ARG A 454 0.38 24.67 -2.85
CA ARG A 454 1.25 23.50 -2.74
C ARG A 454 0.87 22.77 -1.46
N ASN A 455 0.49 21.50 -1.52
CA ASN A 455 0.01 20.76 -0.37
C ASN A 455 0.64 19.37 -0.29
N ILE A 456 0.98 18.92 0.91
CA ILE A 456 1.37 17.53 1.16
C ILE A 456 0.13 16.78 1.63
N VAL A 457 -0.24 15.74 0.89
CA VAL A 457 -1.43 14.92 1.14
C VAL A 457 -0.98 13.48 1.42
N ALA A 458 -1.58 12.86 2.44
CA ALA A 458 -1.37 11.45 2.74
C ALA A 458 -2.52 10.60 2.18
N GLY A 459 -2.19 9.47 1.58
CA GLY A 459 -3.13 8.53 0.97
C GLY A 459 -3.75 9.01 -0.34
N ASN A 460 -4.78 8.29 -0.80
CA ASN A 460 -5.34 8.46 -2.14
C ASN A 460 -5.92 9.85 -2.33
N TYR A 461 -5.44 10.56 -3.35
CA TYR A 461 -5.94 11.89 -3.69
C TYR A 461 -5.92 12.11 -5.20
N LEU A 462 -6.99 12.71 -5.71
CA LEU A 462 -7.24 12.96 -7.14
C LEU A 462 -7.10 11.73 -8.07
N GLY A 463 -7.28 10.52 -7.56
CA GLY A 463 -7.18 9.29 -8.35
C GLY A 463 -5.78 8.68 -8.42
N THR A 464 -4.83 9.20 -7.65
CA THR A 464 -3.53 8.55 -7.36
C THR A 464 -3.58 7.80 -6.03
N ASP A 465 -2.76 6.77 -5.88
CA ASP A 465 -2.71 5.88 -4.71
C ASP A 465 -1.30 5.89 -4.07
N ASN A 466 -0.77 7.09 -3.83
CA ASN A 466 0.53 7.25 -3.17
C ASN A 466 0.35 7.35 -1.65
N LEU A 467 1.32 6.84 -0.88
CA LEU A 467 1.27 6.91 0.59
C LEU A 467 1.35 8.36 1.10
N ILE A 468 2.28 9.13 0.54
CA ILE A 468 2.44 10.58 0.75
C ILE A 468 2.71 11.18 -0.63
N GLN A 469 2.13 12.35 -0.90
CA GLN A 469 2.26 13.02 -2.18
C GLN A 469 2.27 14.54 -2.07
N LEU A 470 3.06 15.18 -2.93
CA LEU A 470 3.06 16.62 -3.16
C LEU A 470 2.01 16.94 -4.22
N VAL A 471 1.18 17.94 -3.94
CA VAL A 471 0.13 18.41 -4.85
C VAL A 471 0.33 19.90 -5.08
N ASP A 472 0.75 20.24 -6.30
CA ASP A 472 0.81 21.61 -6.78
C ASP A 472 -0.43 21.90 -7.62
N ASN A 473 -1.21 22.91 -7.23
CA ASN A 473 -2.37 23.37 -7.99
C ASN A 473 -2.15 24.80 -8.48
N ILE A 474 -2.51 25.05 -9.73
CA ILE A 474 -2.68 26.39 -10.28
C ILE A 474 -3.95 26.46 -11.12
N GLY A 475 -4.75 27.49 -10.93
CA GLY A 475 -6.03 27.61 -11.60
C GLY A 475 -6.53 29.03 -11.70
N VAL A 476 -7.54 29.19 -12.55
CA VAL A 476 -8.31 30.42 -12.69
C VAL A 476 -9.79 30.10 -12.52
N ASN A 477 -10.51 30.98 -11.86
CA ASN A 477 -11.95 30.95 -11.78
C ASN A 477 -12.53 32.30 -12.19
N VAL A 478 -13.68 32.25 -12.84
CA VAL A 478 -14.48 33.42 -13.20
C VAL A 478 -15.91 33.08 -12.85
N ARG A 479 -16.57 33.96 -12.10
CA ARG A 479 -17.96 33.85 -11.68
C ARG A 479 -18.66 35.16 -12.01
N VAL A 480 -19.82 35.04 -12.63
CA VAL A 480 -20.68 36.18 -12.98
C VAL A 480 -22.09 35.87 -12.49
N GLY A 481 -22.81 36.88 -12.02
CA GLY A 481 -24.12 36.68 -11.43
C GLY A 481 -24.77 37.98 -10.98
N ALA A 482 -25.77 37.85 -10.12
CA ALA A 482 -26.36 38.96 -9.41
C ALA A 482 -26.53 38.58 -7.94
N PHE A 483 -26.50 39.56 -7.07
CA PHE A 483 -26.87 39.44 -5.67
C PHE A 483 -28.24 40.07 -5.48
N VAL A 484 -29.13 39.36 -4.79
CA VAL A 484 -30.45 39.86 -4.37
C VAL A 484 -30.49 39.82 -2.85
N GLY A 485 -30.64 40.97 -2.21
CA GLY A 485 -30.76 41.10 -0.76
C GLY A 485 -32.17 41.50 -0.35
N VAL A 486 -32.62 41.00 0.80
CA VAL A 486 -33.89 41.40 1.43
C VAL A 486 -33.61 41.87 2.86
N ALA A 487 -34.00 43.10 3.19
CA ALA A 487 -33.97 43.67 4.54
C ALA A 487 -35.38 43.79 5.11
N GLY A 488 -35.49 44.04 6.42
CA GLY A 488 -36.77 44.25 7.12
C GLY A 488 -37.36 43.00 7.79
N ILE A 489 -36.65 41.86 7.75
CA ILE A 489 -37.02 40.63 8.48
C ILE A 489 -36.10 40.49 9.69
N ALA A 490 -36.08 41.46 10.60
CA ALA A 490 -35.22 41.37 11.79
C ALA A 490 -35.61 40.15 12.65
N PRO A 491 -34.66 39.36 13.19
CA PRO A 491 -33.19 39.49 13.14
C PRO A 491 -32.49 38.69 12.01
N VAL A 492 -33.21 38.32 10.93
CA VAL A 492 -32.76 37.46 9.82
C VAL A 492 -32.36 38.28 8.59
N SER A 493 -31.14 38.10 8.10
CA SER A 493 -30.78 38.53 6.74
C SER A 493 -31.01 37.39 5.75
N ILE A 494 -31.71 37.63 4.64
CA ILE A 494 -31.91 36.66 3.57
C ILE A 494 -31.29 37.20 2.28
N GLY A 495 -30.55 36.36 1.56
CA GLY A 495 -29.99 36.70 0.26
C GLY A 495 -30.06 35.54 -0.73
N ALA A 496 -30.12 35.89 -2.01
CA ALA A 496 -30.03 34.96 -3.13
C ALA A 496 -28.95 35.40 -4.12
N GLN A 497 -28.19 34.45 -4.63
CA GLN A 497 -27.09 34.70 -5.55
C GLN A 497 -27.11 33.71 -6.74
N PRO A 498 -27.93 33.96 -7.77
CA PRO A 498 -27.79 33.29 -9.06
C PRO A 498 -26.43 33.61 -9.66
N ASN A 499 -25.72 32.58 -10.12
CA ASN A 499 -24.43 32.74 -10.77
C ASN A 499 -24.20 31.69 -11.86
N ALA A 500 -23.35 32.07 -12.82
CA ALA A 500 -22.65 31.18 -13.72
C ALA A 500 -21.14 31.27 -13.43
N TYR A 501 -20.44 30.16 -13.56
CA TYR A 501 -19.00 30.11 -13.32
C TYR A 501 -18.28 29.26 -14.35
N PHE A 502 -17.04 29.63 -14.58
CA PHE A 502 -16.04 28.86 -15.31
C PHE A 502 -14.80 28.71 -14.42
N THR A 503 -14.27 27.50 -14.32
CA THR A 503 -13.04 27.21 -13.57
C THR A 503 -12.14 26.33 -14.40
N ARG A 504 -10.86 26.66 -14.48
CA ARG A 504 -9.81 25.80 -15.06
C ARG A 504 -8.72 25.60 -14.01
N ASN A 505 -8.50 24.35 -13.61
CA ASN A 505 -7.48 23.99 -12.63
C ASN A 505 -6.49 22.98 -13.22
N TYR A 506 -5.21 23.23 -12.99
CA TYR A 506 -4.11 22.34 -13.28
C TYR A 506 -3.56 21.83 -11.95
N ALA A 507 -3.56 20.51 -11.76
CA ALA A 507 -2.95 19.86 -10.63
C ALA A 507 -1.77 19.00 -11.10
N HIS A 508 -0.70 19.03 -10.35
CA HIS A 508 0.45 18.16 -10.49
C HIS A 508 0.62 17.40 -9.18
N VAL A 509 0.53 16.07 -9.25
CA VAL A 509 0.61 15.19 -8.10
C VAL A 509 1.84 14.30 -8.25
N ARG A 510 2.71 14.31 -7.23
CA ARG A 510 3.95 13.53 -7.22
C ARG A 510 4.07 12.71 -5.93
N PRO A 511 4.49 11.43 -5.98
CA PRO A 511 4.79 10.66 -4.78
C PRO A 511 5.98 11.28 -4.02
N LEU A 512 5.93 11.19 -2.69
CA LEU A 512 7.03 11.59 -1.81
C LEU A 512 7.51 10.39 -1.02
N TYR A 513 8.82 10.17 -1.00
CA TYR A 513 9.47 9.17 -0.14
C TYR A 513 9.76 9.73 1.27
N GLY A 514 9.81 11.06 1.39
CA GLY A 514 9.92 11.80 2.65
C GLY A 514 9.41 13.24 2.50
N ILE A 515 9.05 13.89 3.60
CA ILE A 515 8.50 15.24 3.60
C ILE A 515 9.58 16.29 3.31
N ALA A 516 10.84 16.07 3.70
CA ALA A 516 11.95 16.96 3.38
C ALA A 516 12.15 17.12 1.86
N GLN A 517 11.83 16.08 1.08
CA GLN A 517 11.89 16.10 -0.37
C GLN A 517 10.93 17.15 -0.96
N ALA A 518 9.77 17.38 -0.32
CA ALA A 518 8.81 18.41 -0.74
C ALA A 518 9.41 19.83 -0.71
N LEU A 519 10.27 20.12 0.27
CA LEU A 519 10.94 21.42 0.40
C LEU A 519 12.08 21.61 -0.61
N LYS A 520 12.69 20.51 -1.08
CA LYS A 520 13.74 20.54 -2.11
C LYS A 520 13.17 20.79 -3.52
N TYR A 521 11.89 20.49 -3.75
CA TYR A 521 11.30 20.66 -5.07
C TYR A 521 11.11 22.14 -5.44
N PRO A 522 11.59 22.57 -6.62
CA PRO A 522 11.49 23.96 -7.04
C PRO A 522 10.05 24.49 -7.07
N PHE A 523 9.82 25.68 -6.53
CA PHE A 523 8.50 26.35 -6.58
C PHE A 523 8.07 26.73 -8.00
N LYS A 524 9.01 26.87 -8.94
CA LYS A 524 8.70 27.08 -10.36
C LYS A 524 7.85 25.94 -10.95
N ASN A 525 7.92 24.73 -10.39
CA ASN A 525 7.12 23.59 -10.83
C ASN A 525 5.62 23.75 -10.50
N MET A 526 5.27 24.65 -9.57
CA MET A 526 3.88 25.01 -9.31
C MET A 526 3.18 25.65 -10.52
N LEU A 527 3.95 26.18 -11.47
CA LEU A 527 3.45 26.60 -12.78
C LEU A 527 3.24 25.37 -13.67
N VAL A 528 2.31 24.50 -13.27
CA VAL A 528 2.02 23.21 -13.91
C VAL A 528 1.84 23.31 -15.44
N PRO A 529 1.17 24.33 -16.02
CA PRO A 529 1.10 24.49 -17.48
C PRO A 529 2.47 24.63 -18.15
N MET A 530 3.41 25.34 -17.54
CA MET A 530 4.77 25.51 -18.07
C MET A 530 5.57 24.21 -17.95
N LEU A 531 5.41 23.49 -16.84
CA LEU A 531 6.04 22.18 -16.65
C LEU A 531 5.53 21.17 -17.70
N LYS A 532 4.21 21.07 -17.90
CA LYS A 532 3.62 20.23 -18.95
C LYS A 532 4.15 20.59 -20.34
N ARG A 533 4.28 21.89 -20.64
CA ARG A 533 4.85 22.35 -21.91
C ARG A 533 6.30 21.90 -22.07
N LYS A 534 7.13 22.10 -21.05
CA LYS A 534 8.52 21.64 -21.04
C LYS A 534 8.60 20.14 -21.34
N ILE A 535 7.78 19.33 -20.68
CA ILE A 535 7.76 17.87 -20.88
C ILE A 535 7.23 17.51 -22.28
N GLY A 536 6.19 18.19 -22.75
CA GLY A 536 5.65 17.96 -24.09
C GLY A 536 6.66 18.27 -25.20
N HIS A 537 7.52 19.27 -25.02
CA HIS A 537 8.57 19.63 -25.98
C HIS A 537 9.71 18.61 -26.07
N ILE A 538 9.89 17.72 -25.08
CA ILE A 538 10.81 16.57 -25.17
C ILE A 538 10.40 15.66 -26.35
N LEU A 539 9.11 15.64 -26.68
CA LEU A 539 8.52 14.79 -27.72
C LEU A 539 8.41 15.50 -29.08
N ASP A 540 8.99 16.70 -29.23
CA ASP A 540 9.02 17.40 -30.51
C ASP A 540 9.80 16.59 -31.55
N GLY A 541 9.25 16.45 -32.77
CA GLY A 541 9.90 15.74 -33.88
C GLY A 541 9.91 14.21 -33.76
N VAL A 542 9.27 13.60 -32.75
CA VAL A 542 9.29 12.13 -32.57
C VAL A 542 8.68 11.34 -33.73
N GLU A 543 7.76 11.95 -34.49
CA GLU A 543 7.16 11.34 -35.70
C GLU A 543 8.10 11.35 -36.90
N GLU A 544 9.08 12.24 -36.91
CA GLU A 544 10.02 12.47 -38.02
C GLU A 544 11.30 11.63 -37.89
N LEU A 545 11.44 10.89 -36.78
CA LEU A 545 12.59 10.02 -36.55
C LEU A 545 12.65 8.91 -37.61
N PRO A 546 13.82 8.64 -38.22
CA PRO A 546 13.98 7.60 -39.24
C PRO A 546 13.63 6.21 -38.67
N ASP A 547 13.26 5.27 -39.53
CA ASP A 547 13.08 3.87 -39.12
C ASP A 547 14.42 3.11 -39.17
N GLY A 548 14.65 2.15 -38.26
CA GLY A 548 15.90 1.39 -38.14
C GLY A 548 16.72 1.74 -36.90
N GLU A 549 17.90 1.11 -36.74
CA GLU A 549 18.72 1.19 -35.52
C GLU A 549 19.05 2.63 -35.07
N GLU A 550 19.30 3.53 -36.02
CA GLU A 550 19.61 4.94 -35.72
C GLU A 550 18.40 5.69 -35.12
N GLY A 551 17.21 5.44 -35.65
CA GLY A 551 15.97 6.04 -35.15
C GLY A 551 15.49 5.41 -33.85
N ASP A 552 15.72 4.11 -33.67
CA ASP A 552 15.40 3.40 -32.43
C ASP A 552 16.26 3.92 -31.26
N GLY A 553 17.56 4.16 -31.48
CA GLY A 553 18.44 4.78 -30.48
C GLY A 553 18.03 6.22 -30.11
N GLN A 554 17.58 7.02 -31.08
CA GLN A 554 17.04 8.37 -30.80
C GLN A 554 15.71 8.31 -30.04
N LEU A 555 14.83 7.37 -30.39
CA LEU A 555 13.56 7.14 -29.71
C LEU A 555 13.79 6.71 -28.26
N GLU A 556 14.74 5.82 -27.99
CA GLU A 556 15.11 5.42 -26.63
C GLU A 556 15.61 6.61 -25.80
N LYS A 557 16.41 7.49 -26.41
CA LYS A 557 16.88 8.72 -25.74
C LYS A 557 15.72 9.65 -25.36
N VAL A 558 14.76 9.86 -26.28
CA VAL A 558 13.55 10.67 -26.02
C VAL A 558 12.70 10.04 -24.91
N ILE A 559 12.54 8.72 -24.93
CA ILE A 559 11.82 7.99 -23.88
C ILE A 559 12.55 8.13 -22.54
N SER A 560 13.88 8.01 -22.51
CA SER A 560 14.67 8.19 -21.29
C SER A 560 14.49 9.60 -20.73
N GLU A 561 14.58 10.64 -21.57
CA GLU A 561 14.40 12.02 -21.13
C GLU A 561 12.98 12.29 -20.62
N LEU A 562 11.96 11.67 -21.23
CA LEU A 562 10.59 11.69 -20.71
C LEU A 562 10.50 11.01 -19.34
N LYS A 563 11.12 9.83 -19.19
CA LYS A 563 11.14 9.06 -17.93
C LYS A 563 11.86 9.81 -16.80
N ASP A 564 12.87 10.62 -17.13
CA ASP A 564 13.61 11.44 -16.16
C ASP A 564 12.82 12.67 -15.70
N ASN A 565 11.89 13.17 -16.52
CA ASN A 565 11.08 14.35 -16.20
C ASN A 565 9.69 14.02 -15.62
N LEU A 566 9.25 12.75 -15.62
CA LEU A 566 7.97 12.31 -15.03
C LEU A 566 8.16 11.01 -14.24
N GLU A 567 8.18 11.06 -12.92
CA GLU A 567 8.45 9.89 -12.07
C GLU A 567 7.29 8.86 -12.09
N ILE A 568 7.56 7.60 -11.73
CA ILE A 568 6.50 6.59 -11.57
C ILE A 568 5.57 7.02 -10.43
N GLY A 569 4.26 6.95 -10.65
CA GLY A 569 3.24 7.41 -9.70
C GLY A 569 2.88 8.90 -9.84
N GLU A 570 3.56 9.63 -10.72
CA GLU A 570 3.31 11.05 -10.98
C GLU A 570 2.10 11.25 -11.92
N SER A 571 1.33 12.32 -11.67
CA SER A 571 0.19 12.66 -12.52
C SER A 571 0.00 14.15 -12.76
N PHE A 572 -0.55 14.46 -13.93
CA PHE A 572 -1.10 15.78 -14.27
C PHE A 572 -2.60 15.68 -14.44
N LEU A 573 -3.35 16.57 -13.79
CA LEU A 573 -4.78 16.69 -13.95
C LEU A 573 -5.14 18.09 -14.42
N ILE A 574 -5.94 18.17 -15.47
CA ILE A 574 -6.50 19.41 -15.98
C ILE A 574 -8.00 19.28 -15.90
N THR A 575 -8.63 20.10 -15.06
CA THR A 575 -10.08 20.08 -14.86
C THR A 575 -10.67 21.41 -15.25
N ASP A 576 -11.51 21.37 -16.28
CA ASP A 576 -12.36 22.47 -16.69
C ASP A 576 -13.76 22.21 -16.16
N SER A 577 -14.37 23.22 -15.53
CA SER A 577 -15.78 23.17 -15.16
C SER A 577 -16.47 24.43 -15.59
N ILE A 578 -17.65 24.27 -16.18
CA ILE A 578 -18.60 25.33 -16.46
C ILE A 578 -19.91 24.97 -15.78
N GLY A 579 -20.52 25.91 -15.07
CA GLY A 579 -21.74 25.62 -14.35
C GLY A 579 -22.56 26.86 -14.04
N ALA A 580 -23.77 26.60 -13.57
CA ALA A 580 -24.66 27.61 -13.05
C ALA A 580 -25.30 27.09 -11.76
N GLY A 581 -25.64 28.01 -10.87
CA GLY A 581 -26.27 27.67 -9.61
C GLY A 581 -26.96 28.88 -9.00
N ILE A 582 -27.80 28.61 -8.01
CA ILE A 582 -28.46 29.64 -7.23
C ILE A 582 -28.18 29.30 -5.78
N GLY A 583 -27.49 30.20 -5.06
CA GLY A 583 -27.33 30.07 -3.62
C GLY A 583 -28.38 30.92 -2.92
N VAL A 584 -29.23 30.32 -2.11
CA VAL A 584 -30.10 31.04 -1.17
C VAL A 584 -29.51 30.86 0.21
N PHE A 585 -29.26 31.94 0.94
CA PHE A 585 -28.68 31.91 2.28
C PHE A 585 -29.44 32.82 3.22
N GLY A 586 -29.54 32.40 4.47
CA GLY A 586 -30.12 33.14 5.58
C GLY A 586 -29.17 33.11 6.77
N GLY A 587 -29.03 34.23 7.47
CA GLY A 587 -28.10 34.38 8.59
C GLY A 587 -28.73 35.10 9.77
N LEU A 588 -28.41 34.63 10.98
CA LEU A 588 -28.68 35.29 12.26
C LEU A 588 -27.36 35.65 12.92
N SER A 589 -27.17 36.91 13.29
CA SER A 589 -25.99 37.37 14.04
C SER A 589 -26.41 37.81 15.44
N PHE A 590 -25.74 37.30 16.47
CA PHE A 590 -25.97 37.65 17.87
C PHE A 590 -24.72 38.31 18.46
N TYR A 591 -24.91 39.19 19.44
CA TYR A 591 -23.84 39.82 20.24
C TYR A 591 -22.72 40.44 19.38
N ASN A 592 -23.02 41.44 18.56
CA ASN A 592 -22.06 42.12 17.67
C ASN A 592 -21.23 41.15 16.80
N GLN A 593 -21.90 40.20 16.13
CA GLN A 593 -21.28 39.19 15.25
C GLN A 593 -20.36 38.18 15.96
N LEU A 594 -20.39 38.13 17.30
CA LEU A 594 -19.64 37.13 18.06
C LEU A 594 -20.16 35.72 17.79
N LEU A 595 -21.47 35.56 17.61
CA LEU A 595 -22.11 34.30 17.26
C LEU A 595 -22.94 34.47 16.00
N ARG A 596 -22.75 33.59 15.02
CA ARG A 596 -23.45 33.65 13.74
C ARG A 596 -23.97 32.27 13.35
N VAL A 597 -25.26 32.19 13.05
CA VAL A 597 -25.93 30.99 12.52
C VAL A 597 -26.27 31.25 11.06
N ASP A 598 -25.74 30.45 10.16
CA ASP A 598 -26.03 30.52 8.73
C ASP A 598 -26.73 29.25 8.28
N ALA A 599 -27.75 29.39 7.45
CA ALA A 599 -28.39 28.31 6.73
C ALA A 599 -28.40 28.65 5.24
N GLY A 600 -28.23 27.65 4.38
CA GLY A 600 -28.23 27.89 2.94
C GLY A 600 -28.62 26.68 2.13
N VAL A 601 -29.24 26.94 0.99
CA VAL A 601 -29.60 25.95 -0.03
C VAL A 601 -28.95 26.36 -1.34
N THR A 602 -28.21 25.46 -1.97
CA THR A 602 -27.45 25.73 -3.19
C THR A 602 -27.69 24.64 -4.23
N PRO A 603 -28.77 24.73 -5.04
CA PRO A 603 -28.87 24.02 -6.30
C PRO A 603 -27.78 24.47 -7.28
N SER A 604 -27.17 23.51 -7.96
CA SER A 604 -26.17 23.77 -9.01
C SER A 604 -26.21 22.69 -10.10
N ALA A 605 -25.84 23.09 -11.30
CA ALA A 605 -25.59 22.20 -12.43
C ALA A 605 -24.26 22.57 -13.07
N SER A 606 -23.43 21.58 -13.38
CA SER A 606 -22.11 21.80 -13.95
C SER A 606 -21.75 20.72 -14.96
N ILE A 607 -21.04 21.13 -16.01
CA ILE A 607 -20.31 20.25 -16.91
C ILE A 607 -18.85 20.31 -16.50
N ILE A 608 -18.22 19.15 -16.42
CA ILE A 608 -16.82 19.00 -16.05
C ILE A 608 -16.13 18.25 -17.19
N SER A 609 -15.03 18.79 -17.71
CA SER A 609 -14.10 18.04 -18.53
C SER A 609 -12.78 17.87 -17.79
N ARG A 610 -12.30 16.63 -17.71
CA ARG A 610 -11.02 16.32 -17.07
C ARG A 610 -10.10 15.62 -18.04
N LEU A 611 -8.84 16.05 -18.10
CA LEU A 611 -7.74 15.28 -18.66
C LEU A 611 -6.84 14.85 -17.50
N HIS A 612 -6.55 13.56 -17.39
CA HIS A 612 -5.63 13.01 -16.41
C HIS A 612 -4.56 12.22 -17.14
N ILE A 613 -3.30 12.56 -16.90
CA ILE A 613 -2.12 11.88 -17.42
C ILE A 613 -1.39 11.29 -16.21
N PHE A 614 -1.13 9.98 -16.22
CA PHE A 614 -0.55 9.25 -15.11
C PHE A 614 0.53 8.30 -15.59
N ARG A 615 1.71 8.30 -14.95
CA ARG A 615 2.73 7.28 -15.19
C ARG A 615 2.52 6.13 -14.21
N LYS A 616 2.04 4.99 -14.69
CA LYS A 616 1.69 3.84 -13.84
C LYS A 616 2.92 3.03 -13.42
N ASP A 617 3.78 2.76 -14.38
CA ASP A 617 4.99 1.95 -14.19
C ASP A 617 6.10 2.46 -15.15
N GLU A 618 7.18 1.69 -15.26
CA GLU A 618 8.34 2.10 -16.03
C GLU A 618 8.02 2.42 -17.49
N ASP A 619 7.12 1.63 -18.11
CA ASP A 619 6.85 1.65 -19.55
C ASP A 619 5.40 2.01 -19.91
N THR A 620 4.54 2.21 -18.93
CA THR A 620 3.10 2.43 -19.15
C THR A 620 2.66 3.82 -18.69
N PHE A 621 2.14 4.59 -19.65
CA PHE A 621 1.47 5.86 -19.41
C PHE A 621 -0.03 5.72 -19.63
N GLN A 622 -0.82 6.33 -18.76
CA GLN A 622 -2.26 6.24 -18.76
C GLN A 622 -2.85 7.63 -18.98
N VAL A 623 -3.75 7.74 -19.96
CA VAL A 623 -4.44 9.00 -20.27
C VAL A 623 -5.94 8.79 -20.13
N TYR A 624 -6.58 9.61 -19.30
CA TYR A 624 -8.03 9.62 -19.12
C TYR A 624 -8.58 10.95 -19.62
N LYS A 625 -9.57 10.89 -20.50
CA LYS A 625 -10.35 12.06 -20.91
C LYS A 625 -11.81 11.87 -20.51
N ASP A 626 -12.23 12.65 -19.54
CA ASP A 626 -13.57 12.61 -18.98
C ASP A 626 -14.39 13.82 -19.45
N LEU A 627 -15.66 13.57 -19.68
CA LEU A 627 -16.68 14.60 -19.81
C LEU A 627 -17.91 14.17 -19.00
N GLY A 628 -18.25 14.95 -17.98
CA GLY A 628 -19.37 14.66 -17.10
C GLY A 628 -20.28 15.84 -16.89
N ASN A 629 -21.53 15.54 -16.58
CA ASN A 629 -22.56 16.49 -16.18
C ASN A 629 -23.07 16.11 -14.79
N ILE A 630 -23.15 17.09 -13.91
CA ILE A 630 -23.53 16.90 -12.51
C ILE A 630 -24.62 17.91 -12.19
N ARG A 631 -25.65 17.46 -11.49
CA ARG A 631 -26.65 18.31 -10.86
C ARG A 631 -26.63 17.99 -9.38
N SER A 632 -26.56 19.02 -8.55
CA SER A 632 -26.54 18.83 -7.10
C SER A 632 -27.40 19.86 -6.38
N VAL A 633 -27.92 19.46 -5.23
CA VAL A 633 -28.58 20.37 -4.28
C VAL A 633 -27.88 20.16 -2.95
N MET A 634 -27.35 21.24 -2.40
CA MET A 634 -26.69 21.23 -1.10
C MET A 634 -27.47 22.06 -0.11
N VAL A 635 -27.77 21.48 1.04
CA VAL A 635 -28.30 22.19 2.20
C VAL A 635 -27.17 22.30 3.22
N THR A 636 -26.98 23.48 3.78
CA THR A 636 -25.91 23.79 4.73
C THR A 636 -26.50 24.50 5.94
N LEU A 637 -25.96 24.18 7.11
CA LEU A 637 -26.20 24.85 8.38
C LEU A 637 -24.84 25.01 9.06
N SER A 638 -24.52 26.20 9.52
CA SER A 638 -23.29 26.46 10.28
C SER A 638 -23.52 27.39 11.45
N LEU A 639 -22.88 27.10 12.56
CA LEU A 639 -22.72 27.98 13.70
C LEU A 639 -21.24 28.35 13.82
N SER A 640 -20.94 29.63 13.77
CA SER A 640 -19.59 30.17 13.91
C SER A 640 -19.50 31.17 15.06
N GLY A 641 -18.34 31.19 15.73
CA GLY A 641 -18.01 32.09 16.82
C GLY A 641 -16.80 32.94 16.46
N ALA A 642 -16.95 34.26 16.37
CA ALA A 642 -15.90 35.18 15.90
C ALA A 642 -15.23 34.73 14.57
N GLY A 643 -16.02 34.15 13.64
CA GLY A 643 -15.54 33.61 12.37
C GLY A 643 -14.97 32.18 12.42
N ILE A 644 -14.82 31.58 13.60
CA ILE A 644 -14.35 30.21 13.78
C ILE A 644 -15.54 29.24 13.71
N PRO A 645 -15.53 28.23 12.81
CA PRO A 645 -16.63 27.28 12.72
C PRO A 645 -16.70 26.39 13.98
N MET A 646 -17.82 26.43 14.68
CA MET A 646 -18.07 25.58 15.86
C MET A 646 -18.86 24.33 15.48
N ILE A 647 -19.95 24.52 14.74
CA ILE A 647 -20.79 23.42 14.25
C ILE A 647 -21.02 23.64 12.76
N THR A 648 -20.84 22.59 11.97
CA THR A 648 -21.22 22.60 10.55
C THR A 648 -22.02 21.34 10.26
N ALA A 649 -23.08 21.47 9.48
CA ALA A 649 -23.84 20.35 8.97
C ALA A 649 -24.16 20.64 7.51
N SER A 650 -23.93 19.69 6.64
CA SER A 650 -24.32 19.81 5.24
C SER A 650 -24.84 18.49 4.71
N LYS A 651 -25.83 18.59 3.82
CA LYS A 651 -26.40 17.45 3.11
C LYS A 651 -26.43 17.79 1.63
N ARG A 652 -25.76 16.99 0.83
CA ARG A 652 -25.66 17.14 -0.62
C ARG A 652 -26.33 15.95 -1.29
N TYR A 653 -27.27 16.22 -2.17
CA TYR A 653 -27.78 15.24 -3.13
C TYR A 653 -27.18 15.56 -4.50
N SER A 654 -26.54 14.59 -5.13
CA SER A 654 -25.91 14.74 -6.43
C SER A 654 -26.37 13.64 -7.37
N GLN A 655 -26.59 13.98 -8.63
CA GLN A 655 -26.80 13.00 -9.70
C GLN A 655 -26.09 13.46 -10.95
N GLY A 656 -25.62 12.52 -11.75
CA GLY A 656 -24.88 12.89 -12.94
C GLY A 656 -24.54 11.70 -13.83
N SER A 657 -23.89 12.03 -14.93
CA SER A 657 -23.24 11.05 -15.77
C SER A 657 -21.87 11.52 -16.22
N ALA A 658 -20.98 10.59 -16.51
CA ALA A 658 -19.66 10.83 -17.06
C ALA A 658 -19.39 9.85 -18.21
N LYS A 659 -18.70 10.34 -19.23
CA LYS A 659 -18.12 9.55 -20.30
C LYS A 659 -16.62 9.70 -20.23
N THR A 660 -15.94 8.60 -19.94
CA THR A 660 -14.49 8.52 -19.82
C THR A 660 -13.93 7.72 -20.98
N LYS A 661 -12.89 8.25 -21.60
CA LYS A 661 -12.05 7.51 -22.55
C LYS A 661 -10.70 7.28 -21.90
N PHE A 662 -10.33 6.02 -21.74
CA PHE A 662 -9.08 5.60 -21.12
C PHE A 662 -8.15 4.99 -22.18
N PHE A 663 -6.94 5.54 -22.27
CA PHE A 663 -5.88 5.09 -23.17
C PHE A 663 -4.74 4.50 -22.32
N ASP A 664 -4.35 3.27 -22.63
CA ASP A 664 -3.25 2.56 -21.98
C ASP A 664 -2.06 2.51 -22.96
N LEU A 665 -1.06 3.35 -22.72
CA LEU A 665 0.10 3.54 -23.59
C LEU A 665 1.27 2.73 -23.02
N ASN A 666 1.32 1.45 -23.35
CA ASN A 666 2.46 0.60 -23.01
C ASN A 666 3.51 0.68 -24.12
N LEU A 667 4.60 1.40 -23.87
CA LEU A 667 5.63 1.71 -24.88
C LEU A 667 6.30 0.44 -25.45
N LYS A 668 6.42 -0.63 -24.65
CA LYS A 668 6.97 -1.92 -25.11
C LYS A 668 6.04 -2.67 -26.06
N LYS A 669 4.72 -2.58 -25.86
CA LYS A 669 3.72 -3.32 -26.68
C LYS A 669 3.35 -2.62 -27.98
N LEU A 670 3.65 -1.33 -28.11
CA LEU A 670 3.23 -0.51 -29.26
C LEU A 670 4.11 -0.74 -30.52
N GLY A 671 5.36 -1.21 -30.37
CA GLY A 671 6.25 -1.51 -31.48
C GLY A 671 6.39 -0.34 -32.46
N ALA A 672 6.12 -0.58 -33.75
CA ALA A 672 6.18 0.46 -34.80
C ALA A 672 5.21 1.64 -34.57
N LYS A 673 4.17 1.50 -33.74
CA LYS A 673 3.22 2.58 -33.43
C LYS A 673 3.67 3.50 -32.31
N THR A 674 4.81 3.23 -31.67
CA THR A 674 5.32 4.00 -30.52
C THR A 674 5.54 5.47 -30.86
N LYS A 675 6.13 5.79 -32.02
CA LYS A 675 6.38 7.16 -32.46
C LYS A 675 5.08 7.98 -32.54
N VAL A 676 4.06 7.45 -33.23
CA VAL A 676 2.75 8.11 -33.40
C VAL A 676 1.99 8.19 -32.07
N ALA A 677 2.12 7.18 -31.21
CA ALA A 677 1.52 7.21 -29.87
C ALA A 677 2.16 8.29 -28.98
N LEU A 678 3.48 8.47 -29.03
CA LEU A 678 4.21 9.52 -28.31
C LEU A 678 3.86 10.91 -28.81
N ALA A 679 3.62 11.08 -30.11
CA ALA A 679 3.16 12.34 -30.66
C ALA A 679 1.70 12.67 -30.27
N GLY A 680 0.84 11.65 -30.21
CA GLY A 680 -0.47 11.81 -29.58
C GLY A 680 -0.36 12.17 -28.09
N PHE A 681 0.59 11.59 -27.38
CA PHE A 681 0.85 11.88 -25.97
C PHE A 681 1.36 13.32 -25.76
N ARG A 682 2.22 13.80 -26.65
CA ARG A 682 2.62 15.20 -26.74
C ARG A 682 1.42 16.13 -26.88
N ASP A 683 0.47 15.81 -27.75
CA ASP A 683 -0.75 16.62 -27.90
C ASP A 683 -1.59 16.65 -26.62
N ALA A 684 -1.63 15.56 -25.84
CA ALA A 684 -2.27 15.56 -24.53
C ALA A 684 -1.54 16.47 -23.52
N LEU A 685 -0.21 16.54 -23.58
CA LEU A 685 0.59 17.43 -22.74
C LEU A 685 0.45 18.91 -23.15
N LEU A 686 0.53 19.22 -24.44
CA LEU A 686 0.57 20.60 -24.94
C LEU A 686 -0.82 21.21 -25.15
N LYS A 687 -1.74 20.46 -25.77
CA LYS A 687 -3.06 20.94 -26.20
C LYS A 687 -4.21 20.54 -25.25
N ASN A 688 -3.93 19.69 -24.26
CA ASN A 688 -4.94 19.08 -23.39
C ASN A 688 -6.01 18.25 -24.16
N SER A 689 -5.64 17.70 -25.31
CA SER A 689 -6.51 16.88 -26.17
C SER A 689 -6.00 15.45 -26.26
N ALA A 690 -6.92 14.49 -26.27
CA ALA A 690 -6.63 13.08 -26.52
C ALA A 690 -7.13 12.64 -27.90
N GLU A 691 -7.32 13.57 -28.83
CA GLU A 691 -7.87 13.30 -30.16
C GLU A 691 -6.87 12.55 -31.05
N THR A 692 -5.64 13.06 -31.16
CA THR A 692 -4.53 12.42 -31.88
C THR A 692 -4.24 11.01 -31.35
N LEU A 693 -4.31 10.83 -30.02
CA LEU A 693 -4.19 9.51 -29.38
C LEU A 693 -5.23 8.49 -29.85
N ARG A 694 -6.47 8.92 -30.16
CA ARG A 694 -7.54 8.01 -30.63
C ARG A 694 -7.27 7.42 -32.00
N ALA A 695 -6.51 8.12 -32.84
CA ALA A 695 -6.18 7.62 -34.17
C ALA A 695 -5.25 6.41 -34.09
N VAL A 696 -4.44 6.30 -33.03
CA VAL A 696 -3.40 5.28 -32.86
C VAL A 696 -3.82 4.20 -31.87
N VAL A 697 -4.41 4.60 -30.75
CA VAL A 697 -4.77 3.73 -29.63
C VAL A 697 -6.27 3.80 -29.39
N LYS A 698 -6.96 2.67 -29.59
CA LYS A 698 -8.39 2.55 -29.30
C LYS A 698 -8.59 2.61 -27.77
N PRO A 699 -9.43 3.52 -27.25
CA PRO A 699 -9.63 3.65 -25.83
C PRO A 699 -10.65 2.63 -25.30
N PHE A 700 -10.54 2.31 -24.02
CA PHE A 700 -11.69 1.84 -23.26
C PHE A 700 -12.68 3.00 -23.12
N LYS A 701 -13.97 2.75 -23.38
CA LYS A 701 -15.03 3.74 -23.16
C LYS A 701 -15.82 3.34 -21.94
N LEU A 702 -15.94 4.26 -21.00
CA LEU A 702 -16.65 4.05 -19.76
C LEU A 702 -17.78 5.08 -19.66
N GLU A 703 -19.03 4.63 -19.62
CA GLU A 703 -20.18 5.46 -19.30
C GLU A 703 -20.59 5.20 -17.85
N HIS A 704 -20.48 6.22 -17.02
CA HIS A 704 -20.82 6.15 -15.60
C HIS A 704 -22.03 7.02 -15.32
N LYS A 705 -23.09 6.46 -14.72
CA LYS A 705 -24.24 7.20 -14.22
C LYS A 705 -24.32 7.00 -12.72
N PHE A 706 -24.49 8.08 -11.96
CA PHE A 706 -24.51 7.98 -10.51
C PHE A 706 -25.63 8.80 -9.88
N LYS A 707 -26.07 8.33 -8.72
CA LYS A 707 -26.88 9.08 -7.74
C LYS A 707 -26.18 8.95 -6.40
N GLU A 708 -25.91 10.08 -5.76
CA GLU A 708 -25.18 10.15 -4.50
C GLU A 708 -25.89 11.04 -3.50
N THR A 709 -25.83 10.65 -2.23
CA THR A 709 -26.20 11.49 -1.10
C THR A 709 -25.04 11.51 -0.13
N GLU A 710 -24.54 12.70 0.18
CA GLU A 710 -23.47 12.92 1.12
C GLU A 710 -23.99 13.77 2.29
N GLY A 711 -23.73 13.35 3.52
CA GLY A 711 -24.06 14.09 4.73
C GLY A 711 -22.80 14.30 5.56
N ARG A 712 -22.41 15.56 5.78
CA ARG A 712 -21.26 15.94 6.59
C ARG A 712 -21.72 16.65 7.86
N ALA A 713 -21.04 16.37 8.96
CA ALA A 713 -21.20 17.11 10.20
C ALA A 713 -19.83 17.35 10.84
N GLY A 714 -19.63 18.56 11.36
CA GLY A 714 -18.42 18.98 12.05
C GLY A 714 -18.77 19.63 13.38
N ILE A 715 -17.99 19.31 14.43
CA ILE A 715 -18.05 19.98 15.73
C ILE A 715 -16.61 20.27 16.14
N PHE A 716 -16.19 21.53 16.10
CA PHE A 716 -14.79 21.96 16.28
C PHE A 716 -13.81 21.17 15.39
N TRP A 717 -12.95 20.32 15.96
CA TRP A 717 -12.05 19.42 15.23
C TRP A 717 -12.65 18.04 14.91
N ILE A 718 -13.85 17.72 15.40
CA ILE A 718 -14.51 16.46 15.10
C ILE A 718 -15.16 16.57 13.72
N ARG A 719 -14.98 15.55 12.89
CA ARG A 719 -15.53 15.46 11.53
C ARG A 719 -16.23 14.12 11.35
N MET A 720 -17.40 14.18 10.74
CA MET A 720 -18.26 13.03 10.44
C MET A 720 -18.75 13.15 9.00
N ASN A 721 -18.76 12.04 8.27
CA ASN A 721 -19.30 11.97 6.93
C ASN A 721 -20.05 10.66 6.71
N LYS A 722 -21.11 10.70 5.92
CA LYS A 722 -21.86 9.56 5.44
C LYS A 722 -22.20 9.76 3.97
N THR A 723 -21.73 8.84 3.12
CA THR A 723 -21.92 8.86 1.68
C THR A 723 -22.65 7.61 1.24
N LYS A 724 -23.76 7.77 0.53
CA LYS A 724 -24.47 6.68 -0.13
C LYS A 724 -24.49 6.96 -1.62
N SER A 725 -23.98 6.04 -2.44
CA SER A 725 -24.05 6.18 -3.90
C SER A 725 -24.54 4.91 -4.60
N SER A 726 -25.29 5.10 -5.67
CA SER A 726 -25.64 4.07 -6.64
C SER A 726 -25.00 4.44 -7.97
N ASN A 727 -24.28 3.49 -8.55
CA ASN A 727 -23.44 3.70 -9.72
C ASN A 727 -23.78 2.63 -10.76
N PHE A 728 -24.04 3.06 -11.97
CA PHE A 728 -24.19 2.22 -13.15
C PHE A 728 -23.02 2.51 -14.07
N VAL A 729 -22.26 1.49 -14.43
CA VAL A 729 -21.05 1.61 -15.22
C VAL A 729 -21.18 0.70 -16.43
N ARG A 730 -21.08 1.27 -17.63
CA ARG A 730 -20.98 0.52 -18.88
C ARG A 730 -19.56 0.66 -19.40
N LEU A 731 -18.84 -0.45 -19.51
CA LEU A 731 -17.48 -0.53 -20.01
C LEU A 731 -17.51 -1.13 -21.41
N GLU A 732 -16.88 -0.47 -22.37
CA GLU A 732 -16.62 -0.98 -23.72
C GLU A 732 -15.11 -1.11 -23.89
N THR A 733 -14.62 -2.31 -24.22
CA THR A 733 -13.19 -2.57 -24.47
C THR A 733 -12.78 -2.07 -25.85
N PRO A 734 -11.46 -1.90 -26.12
CA PRO A 734 -10.94 -1.56 -27.45
C PRO A 734 -11.40 -2.52 -28.57
N ASP A 735 -11.68 -3.78 -28.21
CA ASP A 735 -12.11 -4.85 -29.12
C ASP A 735 -13.64 -4.85 -29.33
N GLY A 736 -14.37 -3.99 -28.62
CA GLY A 736 -15.83 -3.81 -28.78
C GLY A 736 -16.68 -4.64 -27.81
N GLU A 737 -16.06 -5.37 -26.87
CA GLU A 737 -16.82 -6.09 -25.84
C GLU A 737 -17.45 -5.09 -24.87
N VAL A 738 -18.74 -5.29 -24.54
CA VAL A 738 -19.49 -4.42 -23.64
C VAL A 738 -19.87 -5.16 -22.38
N LYS A 739 -19.60 -4.54 -21.22
CA LYS A 739 -19.99 -5.04 -19.91
C LYS A 739 -20.71 -3.98 -19.11
N GLU A 740 -21.88 -4.32 -18.58
CA GLU A 740 -22.65 -3.46 -17.70
C GLU A 740 -22.47 -3.91 -16.25
N MET A 741 -22.17 -2.96 -15.37
CA MET A 741 -21.87 -3.18 -13.97
C MET A 741 -22.69 -2.24 -13.11
N PHE A 742 -23.09 -2.72 -11.94
CA PHE A 742 -23.78 -1.95 -10.94
C PHE A 742 -22.99 -1.97 -9.63
N ARG A 743 -22.91 -0.80 -8.99
CA ARG A 743 -22.26 -0.65 -7.69
C ARG A 743 -23.09 0.22 -6.75
N ARG A 744 -23.47 -0.33 -5.61
CA ARG A 744 -24.03 0.41 -4.47
C ARG A 744 -22.93 0.57 -3.43
N TYR A 745 -22.74 1.78 -2.94
CA TYR A 745 -21.74 2.11 -1.92
C TYR A 745 -22.40 2.85 -0.75
N ASP A 746 -22.10 2.42 0.47
CA ASP A 746 -22.46 3.10 1.73
C ASP A 746 -21.19 3.22 2.58
N GLY A 747 -20.63 4.42 2.63
CA GLY A 747 -19.44 4.74 3.38
C GLY A 747 -19.78 5.72 4.49
N ALA A 748 -19.21 5.52 5.68
CA ALA A 748 -19.28 6.49 6.76
C ALA A 748 -17.95 6.56 7.49
N TYR A 749 -17.53 7.77 7.87
CA TYR A 749 -16.38 7.97 8.72
C TYR A 749 -16.67 8.94 9.86
N LYS A 750 -15.93 8.77 10.95
CA LYS A 750 -15.88 9.70 12.08
C LYS A 750 -14.45 9.80 12.58
N GLY A 751 -13.97 11.02 12.81
CA GLY A 751 -12.59 11.24 13.22
C GLY A 751 -12.34 12.63 13.78
N ASN A 752 -11.09 12.85 14.21
CA ASN A 752 -10.58 14.14 14.64
C ASN A 752 -9.61 14.67 13.58
N ASP A 753 -9.81 15.93 13.20
CA ASP A 753 -9.00 16.68 12.24
C ASP A 753 -8.49 17.96 12.92
N TYR A 754 -7.42 17.80 13.70
CA TYR A 754 -6.83 18.91 14.46
C TYR A 754 -6.16 19.93 13.55
N ALA A 755 -5.45 19.45 12.51
CA ALA A 755 -4.78 20.31 11.56
C ALA A 755 -5.78 21.14 10.76
N GLY A 756 -6.81 20.51 10.18
CA GLY A 756 -7.88 21.20 9.45
C GLY A 756 -8.56 22.26 10.33
N TYR A 757 -8.87 21.94 11.58
CA TYR A 757 -9.44 22.92 12.50
C TYR A 757 -8.46 24.06 12.87
N GLY A 758 -7.17 23.76 13.07
CA GLY A 758 -6.14 24.78 13.29
C GLY A 758 -6.05 25.75 12.11
N PHE A 759 -6.12 25.24 10.88
CA PHE A 759 -6.21 26.08 9.68
C PHE A 759 -7.47 26.93 9.65
N ASP A 760 -8.62 26.38 10.03
CA ASP A 760 -9.88 27.13 10.11
C ASP A 760 -9.77 28.29 11.12
N VAL A 761 -9.08 28.10 12.25
CA VAL A 761 -8.83 29.15 13.25
C VAL A 761 -7.87 30.22 12.72
N VAL A 762 -6.72 29.82 12.16
CA VAL A 762 -5.76 30.77 11.56
C VAL A 762 -6.42 31.57 10.44
N LYS A 763 -7.26 30.92 9.63
CA LYS A 763 -8.06 31.54 8.58
C LYS A 763 -9.00 32.60 9.13
N ALA A 764 -9.74 32.28 10.18
CA ALA A 764 -10.66 33.22 10.81
C ALA A 764 -9.91 34.45 11.36
N LEU A 765 -8.77 34.23 12.03
CA LEU A 765 -7.94 35.31 12.57
C LEU A 765 -7.33 36.17 11.46
N ALA A 766 -6.76 35.56 10.42
CA ALA A 766 -6.17 36.27 9.30
C ALA A 766 -7.21 37.07 8.51
N SER A 767 -8.42 36.51 8.31
CA SER A 767 -9.52 37.21 7.64
C SER A 767 -9.96 38.45 8.43
N LYS A 768 -9.95 38.36 9.77
CA LYS A 768 -10.25 39.50 10.65
C LYS A 768 -9.16 40.58 10.63
N LEU A 769 -7.89 40.18 10.63
CA LEU A 769 -6.74 41.10 10.58
C LEU A 769 -6.62 41.81 9.22
N LEU A 770 -6.84 41.08 8.13
CA LEU A 770 -6.67 41.58 6.76
C LEU A 770 -7.96 42.14 6.16
N LYS A 771 -9.07 42.21 6.91
CA LYS A 771 -10.41 42.66 6.47
C LYS A 771 -10.84 42.08 5.11
N THR A 772 -10.42 40.86 4.81
CA THR A 772 -10.64 40.19 3.53
C THR A 772 -11.13 38.77 3.79
N SER A 773 -12.08 38.28 3.00
CA SER A 773 -12.52 36.90 3.08
C SER A 773 -11.44 36.00 2.46
N ILE A 774 -10.54 35.48 3.29
CA ILE A 774 -9.50 34.59 2.82
C ILE A 774 -10.15 33.25 2.53
N ASN A 775 -10.08 32.77 1.30
CA ASN A 775 -10.55 31.42 0.93
C ASN A 775 -9.34 30.50 0.78
N PHE A 776 -8.79 30.03 1.91
CA PHE A 776 -7.85 28.91 1.87
C PHE A 776 -8.56 27.72 1.22
N SER A 777 -7.93 27.13 0.19
CA SER A 777 -8.29 25.80 -0.29
C SER A 777 -7.86 24.77 0.76
N GLY A 778 -8.60 24.71 1.87
CA GLY A 778 -8.32 23.78 2.95
C GLY A 778 -8.43 22.34 2.45
N GLY A 779 -7.34 21.58 2.55
CA GLY A 779 -7.26 20.14 2.30
C GLY A 779 -8.12 19.26 3.21
N GLY A 780 -9.10 19.82 3.92
CA GLY A 780 -9.93 19.18 4.96
C GLY A 780 -11.22 18.51 4.47
N GLY A 781 -11.43 18.34 3.16
CA GLY A 781 -12.60 17.63 2.63
C GLY A 781 -12.53 16.10 2.76
N GLY A 782 -11.36 15.58 3.16
CA GLY A 782 -11.04 14.16 3.17
C GLY A 782 -11.35 13.46 4.49
N ASN A 783 -10.95 12.20 4.55
CA ASN A 783 -11.00 11.39 5.76
C ASN A 783 -10.02 11.96 6.82
N PRO A 784 -10.48 12.28 8.06
CA PRO A 784 -9.62 12.82 9.11
C PRO A 784 -8.41 11.95 9.45
N GLY A 785 -8.48 10.65 9.20
CA GLY A 785 -7.33 9.75 9.42
C GLY A 785 -6.13 10.06 8.52
N TYR A 786 -6.31 10.83 7.45
CA TYR A 786 -5.23 11.30 6.59
C TYR A 786 -4.76 12.72 6.91
N SER A 787 -5.52 13.47 7.73
CA SER A 787 -5.11 14.79 8.21
C SER A 787 -4.01 14.69 9.26
N PHE A 788 -3.10 15.65 9.31
CA PHE A 788 -1.99 15.64 10.27
C PHE A 788 -2.47 15.56 11.72
N LEU A 789 -1.87 14.63 12.50
CA LEU A 789 -2.31 14.23 13.85
C LEU A 789 -3.76 13.71 13.94
N GLY A 790 -4.41 13.58 12.80
CA GLY A 790 -5.77 13.12 12.70
C GLY A 790 -5.87 11.61 12.86
N LYS A 791 -7.09 11.19 13.16
CA LYS A 791 -7.47 9.80 13.33
C LYS A 791 -8.91 9.64 12.89
N ALA A 792 -9.23 8.52 12.25
CA ALA A 792 -10.59 8.21 11.86
C ALA A 792 -10.90 6.71 11.94
N GLN A 793 -12.19 6.45 12.07
CA GLN A 793 -12.78 5.13 11.90
C GLN A 793 -13.74 5.20 10.72
N ASN A 794 -13.62 4.24 9.82
CA ASN A 794 -14.39 4.16 8.59
C ASN A 794 -15.17 2.85 8.58
N ARG A 795 -16.39 2.90 8.06
CA ARG A 795 -17.23 1.76 7.76
C ARG A 795 -17.63 1.89 6.30
N ILE A 796 -17.30 0.89 5.51
CA ILE A 796 -17.54 0.91 4.07
C ILE A 796 -18.26 -0.37 3.73
N MET A 797 -19.38 -0.25 3.04
CA MET A 797 -20.10 -1.35 2.45
C MET A 797 -20.22 -1.09 0.95
N SER A 798 -19.83 -2.05 0.13
CA SER A 798 -20.05 -2.00 -1.30
C SER A 798 -20.69 -3.29 -1.78
N PHE A 799 -21.76 -3.16 -2.55
CA PHE A 799 -22.35 -4.23 -3.33
C PHE A 799 -22.02 -3.97 -4.80
N GLU A 800 -21.45 -4.95 -5.47
CA GLU A 800 -21.03 -4.90 -6.86
C GLU A 800 -21.61 -6.11 -7.61
N SER A 801 -22.04 -5.91 -8.85
CA SER A 801 -22.56 -6.99 -9.69
C SER A 801 -22.44 -6.64 -11.16
N VAL A 802 -22.36 -7.67 -12.00
CA VAL A 802 -22.43 -7.56 -13.45
C VAL A 802 -23.87 -7.80 -13.88
N LYS A 803 -24.39 -6.99 -14.79
CA LYS A 803 -25.73 -7.21 -15.32
C LYS A 803 -25.70 -8.30 -16.39
N GLY A 804 -26.48 -9.35 -16.18
CA GLY A 804 -26.62 -10.49 -17.09
C GLY A 804 -27.46 -10.16 -18.32
N ALA A 805 -27.40 -11.04 -19.33
CA ALA A 805 -28.15 -10.89 -20.58
C ALA A 805 -29.68 -10.95 -20.37
N ASN A 806 -30.13 -11.56 -19.28
CA ASN A 806 -31.53 -11.64 -18.85
C ASN A 806 -32.00 -10.40 -18.06
N GLY A 807 -31.13 -9.41 -17.82
CA GLY A 807 -31.41 -8.22 -17.04
C GLY A 807 -31.29 -8.40 -15.52
N PHE A 808 -30.98 -9.61 -15.03
CA PHE A 808 -30.73 -9.88 -13.62
C PHE A 808 -29.26 -9.60 -13.24
N PHE A 809 -29.00 -9.51 -11.94
CA PHE A 809 -27.66 -9.34 -11.40
C PHE A 809 -26.93 -10.69 -11.38
N ASP A 810 -25.91 -10.81 -12.22
CA ASP A 810 -24.99 -11.93 -12.23
C ASP A 810 -23.81 -11.62 -11.30
N ARG A 811 -23.32 -12.66 -10.62
CA ARG A 811 -22.13 -12.61 -9.74
C ARG A 811 -22.17 -11.46 -8.72
N PRO A 812 -23.18 -11.40 -7.84
CA PRO A 812 -23.21 -10.40 -6.79
C PRO A 812 -22.01 -10.58 -5.85
N PHE A 813 -21.39 -9.47 -5.48
CA PHE A 813 -20.27 -9.40 -4.57
C PHE A 813 -20.55 -8.34 -3.52
N VAL A 814 -20.43 -8.70 -2.23
CA VAL A 814 -20.61 -7.78 -1.11
C VAL A 814 -19.31 -7.68 -0.36
N LYS A 815 -18.76 -6.48 -0.28
CA LYS A 815 -17.62 -6.16 0.56
C LYS A 815 -18.06 -5.30 1.73
N PHE A 816 -17.68 -5.71 2.93
CA PHE A 816 -17.78 -4.87 4.12
C PHE A 816 -16.37 -4.64 4.67
N SER A 817 -16.00 -3.39 4.87
CA SER A 817 -14.69 -3.01 5.39
C SER A 817 -14.85 -2.10 6.61
N ARG A 818 -14.03 -2.35 7.62
CA ARG A 818 -13.85 -1.43 8.73
C ARG A 818 -12.39 -1.03 8.82
N VAL A 819 -12.14 0.28 8.76
CA VAL A 819 -10.79 0.83 8.68
C VAL A 819 -10.54 1.78 9.84
N TRP A 820 -9.46 1.56 10.57
CA TRP A 820 -8.89 2.51 11.53
C TRP A 820 -7.63 3.09 10.94
N ASN A 821 -7.63 4.39 10.68
CA ASN A 821 -6.47 5.07 10.12
C ASN A 821 -6.12 6.32 10.93
N GLY A 822 -4.85 6.71 10.88
CA GLY A 822 -4.37 7.90 11.56
C GLY A 822 -2.86 8.06 11.49
N TRP A 823 -2.39 9.22 11.94
CA TRP A 823 -0.98 9.59 11.86
C TRP A 823 -0.09 8.95 12.91
N SER A 824 -0.64 8.68 14.11
CA SER A 824 0.15 8.12 15.20
C SER A 824 -0.69 7.27 16.15
N LEU A 825 -0.16 6.11 16.55
CA LEU A 825 -0.79 5.20 17.50
C LEU A 825 0.25 4.56 18.41
N LYS A 826 0.16 4.83 19.72
CA LYS A 826 1.00 4.16 20.72
C LYS A 826 0.68 2.66 20.77
N LYS A 827 1.69 1.81 21.03
CA LYS A 827 1.58 0.35 21.18
C LYS A 827 0.34 -0.09 21.95
N LYS A 828 0.14 0.44 23.18
CA LYS A 828 -1.00 0.11 24.05
C LYS A 828 -2.36 0.32 23.37
N LYS A 829 -2.51 1.40 22.58
CA LYS A 829 -3.75 1.67 21.85
C LYS A 829 -3.90 0.77 20.63
N ALA A 830 -2.81 0.45 19.94
CA ALA A 830 -2.82 -0.49 18.82
C ALA A 830 -3.24 -1.89 19.27
N LEU A 831 -2.64 -2.40 20.36
CA LEU A 831 -3.02 -3.67 20.96
C LEU A 831 -4.49 -3.69 21.38
N LYS A 832 -5.00 -2.60 21.97
CA LYS A 832 -6.43 -2.47 22.28
C LYS A 832 -7.31 -2.57 21.02
N ILE A 833 -6.93 -1.92 19.91
CA ILE A 833 -7.69 -2.04 18.65
C ILE A 833 -7.68 -3.48 18.13
N LEU A 834 -6.53 -4.17 18.19
CA LEU A 834 -6.41 -5.56 17.77
C LEU A 834 -7.25 -6.50 18.66
N GLU A 835 -7.31 -6.23 19.96
CA GLU A 835 -8.15 -6.96 20.92
C GLU A 835 -9.64 -6.70 20.67
N ASP A 836 -10.05 -5.44 20.50
CA ASP A 836 -11.42 -5.07 20.13
C ASP A 836 -11.86 -5.73 18.79
N ILE A 837 -10.92 -5.92 17.85
CA ILE A 837 -11.14 -6.66 16.60
C ILE A 837 -11.30 -8.15 16.88
N LYS A 838 -10.40 -8.75 17.66
CA LYS A 838 -10.44 -10.17 18.03
C LYS A 838 -11.74 -10.52 18.74
N GLU A 839 -12.14 -9.74 19.74
CA GLU A 839 -13.38 -9.95 20.49
C GLU A 839 -14.62 -9.82 19.60
N ARG A 840 -14.65 -8.80 18.75
CA ARG A 840 -15.80 -8.51 17.89
C ARG A 840 -16.02 -9.56 16.81
N TYR A 841 -14.95 -10.09 16.24
CA TYR A 841 -15.00 -10.97 15.07
C TYR A 841 -14.64 -12.42 15.39
N VAL A 842 -14.29 -12.71 16.64
CA VAL A 842 -13.89 -14.04 17.13
C VAL A 842 -12.77 -14.63 16.27
N PHE A 843 -11.87 -13.77 15.79
CA PHE A 843 -10.80 -14.14 14.87
C PHE A 843 -9.49 -13.44 15.25
N GLY A 844 -8.44 -14.23 15.48
CA GLY A 844 -7.10 -13.73 15.79
C GLY A 844 -6.37 -13.30 14.53
N PHE A 845 -6.68 -12.12 13.98
CA PHE A 845 -6.02 -11.62 12.76
C PHE A 845 -4.50 -11.42 12.92
N PHE A 846 -4.04 -11.10 14.13
CA PHE A 846 -2.64 -10.83 14.41
C PHE A 846 -2.27 -11.34 15.81
N PRO A 847 -1.07 -11.95 15.98
CA PRO A 847 -0.52 -12.20 17.30
C PRO A 847 -0.18 -10.87 18.00
N ARG A 848 -0.33 -10.81 19.33
CA ARG A 848 -0.05 -9.59 20.12
C ARG A 848 1.40 -9.13 19.97
N GLN A 849 2.30 -10.06 19.66
CA GLN A 849 3.74 -9.87 19.57
C GLN A 849 4.18 -9.19 18.26
N VAL A 850 3.28 -9.05 17.29
CA VAL A 850 3.58 -8.31 16.05
C VAL A 850 3.99 -6.85 16.30
N LEU A 851 3.63 -6.30 17.47
CA LEU A 851 4.00 -4.95 17.92
C LEU A 851 4.98 -4.96 19.10
N ALA A 852 5.65 -6.09 19.37
CA ALA A 852 6.54 -6.23 20.53
C ALA A 852 7.64 -5.17 20.55
N GLN A 853 8.34 -5.00 19.44
CA GLN A 853 9.45 -4.05 19.28
C GLN A 853 8.96 -2.67 18.80
N THR A 854 7.66 -2.40 18.86
CA THR A 854 7.05 -1.17 18.33
C THR A 854 6.54 -0.29 19.46
N ASP A 855 7.16 0.85 19.70
CA ASP A 855 6.64 1.83 20.67
C ASP A 855 5.42 2.58 20.13
N ARG A 856 5.48 2.93 18.84
CA ARG A 856 4.51 3.78 18.17
C ARG A 856 4.47 3.45 16.69
N LEU A 857 3.25 3.31 16.18
CA LEU A 857 2.97 3.23 14.75
C LEU A 857 2.79 4.65 14.21
N PHE A 858 3.42 4.94 13.08
CA PHE A 858 3.22 6.15 12.30
C PHE A 858 2.51 5.79 10.98
N LEU A 859 1.57 6.62 10.54
CA LEU A 859 0.70 6.36 9.36
C LEU A 859 0.09 4.95 9.39
N TYR A 860 -0.71 4.66 10.40
CA TYR A 860 -1.34 3.35 10.51
C TYR A 860 -2.61 3.27 9.67
N ASN A 861 -2.85 2.11 9.08
CA ASN A 861 -4.11 1.72 8.45
C ASN A 861 -4.41 0.27 8.81
N ILE A 862 -5.28 0.07 9.79
CA ILE A 862 -5.74 -1.26 10.22
C ILE A 862 -7.09 -1.49 9.55
N ASN A 863 -7.20 -2.53 8.73
CA ASN A 863 -8.41 -2.83 7.97
C ASN A 863 -8.88 -4.26 8.21
N VAL A 864 -10.17 -4.41 8.51
CA VAL A 864 -10.85 -5.71 8.53
C VAL A 864 -11.82 -5.73 7.35
N ASN A 865 -11.59 -6.65 6.41
CA ASN A 865 -12.42 -6.82 5.21
C ASN A 865 -13.17 -8.15 5.28
N PHE A 866 -14.45 -8.11 4.98
CA PHE A 866 -15.32 -9.25 4.72
C PHE A 866 -15.61 -9.19 3.23
N LEU A 867 -15.25 -10.24 2.51
CA LEU A 867 -15.40 -10.39 1.07
C LEU A 867 -16.44 -11.48 0.77
#